data_AF-A0A2N2Z2T3-F1
#
_entry.id   AF-A0A2N2Z2T3-F1
#
_cell.length_a   1.000
_cell.length_b   1.000
_cell.length_c   1.000
_cell.angle_alpha   90.00
_cell.angle_beta   90.00
_cell.angle_gamma   90.00
#
_symmetry.space_group_name_H-M   'P 1'
#
loop_
_entity.id
_entity.type
_entity.pdbx_description
1 polymer ?
#
loop_
_entity_poly.entity_id
_entity_poly.type
_entity_poly.pdbx_seq_one_letter_code
_entity_poly.pdbx_strand_id
1 'polypeptide(L)'
;MMKIKDILTIDLSEDIKNVIDLEDVSEVEIQSEIESYIVTDGLAKDYSDFATIYTSNIKETGVWISGFYGSGKSYFGKLLGYLLSDKLLSGTSARERILQRFTGLTDEALVKNSLSRLSTIKSRVVFLDIAKQDTSKGLAYTLFRNFLRSLNLPENEHGFFLYHLMINEKQSDISDFVLSNLNKNWPDIKLRLVEYSKASKEIFLNKGNSENDYNNLITTIRGDIEQFSPARLKEELNNYLITKPEEKIVFLFDEASEAINQKKINLLELEGISEALSALGQKVWTIAIAQEKLDDVIRNSNITKAELTKLTDRFKTKIHLEATEVDVIIRNRLLNKTEDGVSRLKENYGKNSGKICDHASLIGSGVTKTDSAEGYATYYPFYKYQFDLLQNFLFGTKGYASTKVAARGLIITTYDILKQEVQHQELFKTVTGWQIAKEGQPQPPIRLVNRYDNAERILKIEASPISGRKLLETINFLSEAEVTPATLPNIVKSFISDPETYHKVQDEITKALELLVDAKILLDTNKTYRITSDVEQRLLDEMNGFTVQGFVKKKQLISVYKSSSFKQTISRVIDNGLSYDFYITTDNDDELNVPSQKYLKIKIKSIYNISDNRSADIESLKVQHQNDKDLIWLVPDNSGYKELDKLIDEVERISYLEQKYSNPNSDEGKIMVSFITQKGEKQNRIKDIVEESLANSSAIYLYNNLVLNSDNWQVTLQSQQKQIIQNVYSKRLAAQLSDRVAESVIKEANNSRLHQYFSGEDFAFFDSKGNFIGENLKITEEILYKIRNTFVDGATLEKDLEQPPAGFSFGTVISSVAALMRAGKVIAKSNGSEKFSWRDEGVPGIFAAAREFRKASFKAVSKSLSVSQRQEIAQFLLDIEVEKFTGRKVDYNTNDFELVNTIRDTAKLFADKVATLKNSEKEFSNLFPKGGDSQSYLAQFTSAVSEANYIDKAEEFLGAKDKFNTAIQNIEKIEKFIRNNLSRVVEWKRFVEAVKDELIKASLKNDEIKQLTEEFRSLVSGDVIKNYSLLQQTAQRVKDCYHKLFTSAVKICSQKYAEVEVLAISLIDEINTLPANLNKEAMEKTSSIIDYSEKRKISLVEIEFDVKDKNSRFTFSEVLSFIDLYGSKKAEIDIIRAGLVSKAPDVNESTIGTPSPLIRTFSASIPAKKMKVAAYKEWLKQELQKLSGADDSDEIEIN
;
A
#
# COMPACT_ATOMS: atom_id res chain seq x y z
N MET A 1 2.14 -55.95 -52.16
CA MET A 1 2.20 -54.48 -52.03
C MET A 1 3.07 -54.13 -50.84
N MET A 2 3.83 -53.05 -50.92
CA MET A 2 4.67 -52.55 -49.82
C MET A 2 3.77 -52.09 -48.67
N LYS A 3 4.17 -52.37 -47.43
CA LYS A 3 3.45 -51.99 -46.21
C LYS A 3 4.16 -50.83 -45.53
N ILE A 4 3.44 -50.14 -44.63
CA ILE A 4 3.98 -48.99 -43.88
C ILE A 4 5.23 -49.38 -43.06
N LYS A 5 5.28 -50.59 -42.48
CA LYS A 5 6.45 -51.04 -41.72
C LYS A 5 7.73 -51.17 -42.56
N ASP A 6 7.60 -51.39 -43.87
CA ASP A 6 8.75 -51.70 -44.75
C ASP A 6 9.58 -50.44 -45.09
N ILE A 7 9.08 -49.24 -44.76
CA ILE A 7 9.77 -47.95 -45.02
C ILE A 7 10.36 -47.29 -43.77
N LEU A 8 10.09 -47.82 -42.56
CA LEU A 8 10.57 -47.24 -41.29
C LEU A 8 11.95 -47.80 -40.92
N THR A 9 12.81 -47.00 -40.28
CA THR A 9 14.13 -47.47 -39.81
C THR A 9 14.08 -48.18 -38.46
N ILE A 10 13.01 -47.97 -37.68
CA ILE A 10 12.79 -48.63 -36.40
C ILE A 10 12.25 -50.05 -36.61
N ASP A 11 12.73 -51.01 -35.82
CA ASP A 11 12.11 -52.34 -35.74
C ASP A 11 10.93 -52.31 -34.77
N LEU A 12 9.70 -52.43 -35.30
CA LEU A 12 8.48 -52.44 -34.51
C LEU A 12 8.24 -53.78 -33.77
N SER A 13 9.17 -54.74 -33.83
CA SER A 13 9.12 -55.98 -33.06
C SER A 13 9.68 -55.85 -31.63
N GLU A 14 10.50 -54.82 -31.32
CA GLU A 14 11.11 -54.58 -30.00
C GLU A 14 10.36 -53.50 -29.18
N ASP A 15 10.28 -53.63 -27.84
CA ASP A 15 9.59 -52.70 -26.92
C ASP A 15 10.50 -51.58 -26.35
N ILE A 16 9.91 -50.43 -25.94
CA ILE A 16 10.64 -49.26 -25.40
C ILE A 16 10.80 -49.35 -23.85
N LYS A 17 12.04 -49.26 -23.31
CA LYS A 17 12.32 -49.19 -21.85
C LYS A 17 11.81 -47.89 -21.21
N ASN A 18 11.32 -47.97 -19.97
CA ASN A 18 10.39 -46.98 -19.37
C ASN A 18 10.91 -46.10 -18.20
N VAL A 19 11.98 -46.48 -17.46
CA VAL A 19 12.51 -45.74 -16.28
C VAL A 19 14.03 -45.92 -16.19
N ILE A 20 14.77 -44.85 -15.83
CA ILE A 20 16.22 -44.85 -15.64
C ILE A 20 16.51 -44.88 -14.14
N ASP A 21 17.33 -45.83 -13.69
CA ASP A 21 17.79 -45.94 -12.31
C ASP A 21 19.14 -45.22 -12.14
N LEU A 22 19.21 -44.20 -11.27
CA LEU A 22 20.44 -43.41 -11.03
C LEU A 22 21.50 -44.17 -10.22
N GLU A 23 21.11 -45.21 -9.50
CA GLU A 23 22.03 -46.03 -8.70
C GLU A 23 22.53 -47.27 -9.47
N ASP A 24 21.94 -47.60 -10.63
CA ASP A 24 22.46 -48.66 -11.51
C ASP A 24 23.71 -48.18 -12.27
N VAL A 25 24.84 -48.81 -11.92
CA VAL A 25 26.20 -48.46 -12.36
C VAL A 25 26.83 -49.56 -13.21
N SER A 26 26.04 -50.49 -13.76
CA SER A 26 26.58 -51.52 -14.65
C SER A 26 27.08 -50.93 -15.97
N GLU A 27 28.27 -51.35 -16.41
CA GLU A 27 28.96 -50.76 -17.56
C GLU A 27 28.15 -50.85 -18.87
N VAL A 28 27.45 -51.97 -19.08
CA VAL A 28 26.59 -52.22 -20.25
C VAL A 28 25.38 -51.28 -20.27
N GLU A 29 24.76 -51.03 -19.12
CA GLU A 29 23.61 -50.14 -19.05
C GLU A 29 24.04 -48.69 -19.26
N ILE A 30 25.17 -48.26 -18.68
CA ILE A 30 25.72 -46.92 -18.91
C ILE A 30 25.99 -46.67 -20.40
N GLN A 31 26.53 -47.66 -21.13
CA GLN A 31 26.78 -47.53 -22.56
C GLN A 31 25.47 -47.42 -23.36
N SER A 32 24.51 -48.33 -23.10
CA SER A 32 23.19 -48.32 -23.74
C SER A 32 22.45 -47.00 -23.50
N GLU A 33 22.56 -46.46 -22.29
CA GLU A 33 22.03 -45.15 -21.95
C GLU A 33 22.68 -44.06 -22.81
N ILE A 34 24.00 -43.89 -22.77
CA ILE A 34 24.69 -42.85 -23.55
C ILE A 34 24.34 -42.91 -25.05
N GLU A 35 24.26 -44.11 -25.63
CA GLU A 35 24.01 -44.29 -27.07
C GLU A 35 22.55 -44.03 -27.47
N SER A 36 21.60 -44.30 -26.57
CA SER A 36 20.16 -44.07 -26.78
C SER A 36 19.72 -42.63 -26.50
N TYR A 37 20.59 -41.79 -25.92
CA TYR A 37 20.28 -40.40 -25.62
C TYR A 37 20.30 -39.52 -26.88
N ILE A 38 19.17 -38.83 -27.11
CA ILE A 38 19.01 -37.88 -28.22
C ILE A 38 19.17 -36.47 -27.66
N VAL A 39 20.11 -35.70 -28.21
CA VAL A 39 20.37 -34.31 -27.82
C VAL A 39 19.67 -33.36 -28.80
N THR A 40 18.91 -32.41 -28.27
CA THR A 40 18.33 -31.29 -29.02
C THR A 40 19.23 -30.06 -28.97
N ASP A 41 18.99 -29.06 -29.82
CA ASP A 41 19.71 -27.77 -29.76
C ASP A 41 19.54 -27.06 -28.40
N GLY A 42 18.37 -27.21 -27.76
CA GLY A 42 18.08 -26.66 -26.43
C GLY A 42 18.94 -27.29 -25.33
N LEU A 43 18.91 -28.62 -25.21
CA LEU A 43 19.73 -29.37 -24.26
C LEU A 43 21.23 -29.12 -24.48
N ALA A 44 21.64 -29.01 -25.74
CA ALA A 44 23.03 -28.77 -26.09
C ALA A 44 23.57 -27.46 -25.53
N LYS A 45 22.74 -26.41 -25.56
CA LYS A 45 23.05 -25.11 -24.97
C LYS A 45 23.19 -25.21 -23.45
N ASP A 46 22.25 -25.85 -22.76
CA ASP A 46 22.27 -26.01 -21.30
C ASP A 46 23.53 -26.75 -20.82
N TYR A 47 23.95 -27.81 -21.55
CA TYR A 47 25.21 -28.52 -21.29
C TYR A 47 26.44 -27.63 -21.47
N SER A 48 26.48 -26.82 -22.52
CA SER A 48 27.57 -25.88 -22.80
C SER A 48 27.68 -24.79 -21.73
N ASP A 49 26.54 -24.21 -21.32
CA ASP A 49 26.48 -23.16 -20.31
C ASP A 49 26.95 -23.68 -18.94
N PHE A 50 26.52 -24.89 -18.56
CA PHE A 50 27.03 -25.54 -17.35
C PHE A 50 28.54 -25.77 -17.41
N ALA A 51 29.07 -26.32 -18.51
CA ALA A 51 30.50 -26.60 -18.62
C ALA A 51 31.36 -25.34 -18.51
N THR A 52 30.86 -24.21 -19.05
CA THR A 52 31.50 -22.90 -18.92
C THR A 52 31.53 -22.42 -17.47
N ILE A 53 30.43 -22.57 -16.74
CA ILE A 53 30.34 -22.21 -15.32
C ILE A 53 31.24 -23.11 -14.46
N TYR A 54 31.23 -24.42 -14.70
CA TYR A 54 31.98 -25.41 -13.91
C TYR A 54 33.51 -25.27 -14.04
N THR A 55 33.97 -24.78 -15.20
CA THR A 55 35.38 -24.52 -15.50
C THR A 55 35.85 -23.10 -15.11
N SER A 56 34.93 -22.25 -14.65
CA SER A 56 35.22 -20.87 -14.25
C SER A 56 35.67 -20.72 -12.79
N ASN A 57 36.06 -19.50 -12.40
CA ASN A 57 36.49 -19.14 -11.05
C ASN A 57 35.34 -18.64 -10.13
N ILE A 58 34.09 -19.07 -10.35
CA ILE A 58 32.91 -18.68 -9.56
C ILE A 58 32.96 -19.27 -8.13
N LYS A 59 32.46 -18.57 -7.11
CA LYS A 59 32.47 -19.07 -5.71
C LYS A 59 31.22 -19.89 -5.36
N GLU A 60 30.11 -19.62 -6.04
CA GLU A 60 28.82 -20.28 -5.85
C GLU A 60 28.79 -21.61 -6.62
N THR A 61 28.83 -22.73 -5.89
CA THR A 61 28.95 -24.10 -6.46
C THR A 61 27.64 -24.88 -6.45
N GLY A 62 26.50 -24.22 -6.17
CA GLY A 62 25.16 -24.79 -6.19
C GLY A 62 24.48 -24.67 -7.55
N VAL A 63 23.89 -25.76 -8.02
CA VAL A 63 23.20 -25.88 -9.30
C VAL A 63 21.83 -26.50 -9.08
N TRP A 64 20.78 -25.87 -9.61
CA TRP A 64 19.40 -26.35 -9.51
C TRP A 64 18.87 -26.72 -10.90
N ILE A 65 18.60 -28.01 -11.11
CA ILE A 65 18.04 -28.54 -12.35
C ILE A 65 16.55 -28.80 -12.12
N SER A 66 15.70 -28.19 -12.93
CA SER A 66 14.24 -28.23 -12.77
C SER A 66 13.51 -28.57 -14.08
N GLY A 67 12.25 -28.98 -13.99
CA GLY A 67 11.48 -29.46 -15.13
C GLY A 67 10.46 -30.53 -14.74
N PHE A 68 9.61 -30.97 -15.67
CA PHE A 68 8.55 -31.95 -15.40
C PHE A 68 9.05 -33.41 -15.46
N TYR A 69 8.60 -34.34 -14.63
CA TYR A 69 9.01 -35.78 -14.66
C TYR A 69 8.74 -36.38 -16.02
N GLY A 70 9.67 -37.14 -16.56
CA GLY A 70 9.65 -37.50 -17.98
C GLY A 70 10.26 -36.46 -18.92
N SER A 71 10.61 -35.24 -18.47
CA SER A 71 11.43 -34.27 -19.23
C SER A 71 12.90 -34.67 -19.36
N GLY A 72 13.27 -35.89 -18.97
CA GLY A 72 14.64 -36.36 -19.00
C GLY A 72 15.59 -35.71 -17.97
N LYS A 73 15.13 -35.04 -16.91
CA LYS A 73 16.01 -34.42 -15.88
C LYS A 73 17.02 -35.35 -15.24
N SER A 74 16.55 -36.49 -14.73
CA SER A 74 17.42 -37.49 -14.11
C SER A 74 18.42 -38.02 -15.14
N TYR A 75 17.97 -38.22 -16.40
CA TYR A 75 18.86 -38.58 -17.51
C TYR A 75 19.89 -37.48 -17.80
N PHE A 76 19.45 -36.23 -17.86
CA PHE A 76 20.29 -35.07 -18.11
C PHE A 76 21.37 -34.93 -17.05
N GLY A 77 20.98 -35.02 -15.77
CA GLY A 77 21.88 -35.01 -14.63
C GLY A 77 22.80 -36.22 -14.58
N LYS A 78 22.31 -37.42 -14.91
CA LYS A 78 23.09 -38.65 -14.98
C LYS A 78 24.17 -38.56 -16.07
N LEU A 79 23.80 -38.09 -17.27
CA LEU A 79 24.73 -37.84 -18.38
C LEU A 79 25.74 -36.73 -18.03
N LEU A 80 25.31 -35.68 -17.32
CA LEU A 80 26.20 -34.64 -16.79
C LEU A 80 27.20 -35.22 -15.80
N GLY A 81 26.75 -36.10 -14.90
CA GLY A 81 27.60 -36.83 -13.97
C GLY A 81 28.60 -37.75 -14.70
N TYR A 82 28.21 -38.37 -15.81
CA TYR A 82 29.12 -39.15 -16.66
C TYR A 82 30.14 -38.29 -17.40
N LEU A 83 29.74 -37.11 -17.91
CA LEU A 83 30.66 -36.12 -18.50
C LEU A 83 31.73 -35.64 -17.50
N LEU A 84 31.33 -35.49 -16.22
CA LEU A 84 32.20 -35.03 -15.14
C LEU A 84 33.11 -36.13 -14.58
N SER A 85 32.58 -37.33 -14.36
CA SER A 85 33.35 -38.46 -13.81
C SER A 85 34.24 -39.16 -14.84
N ASP A 86 33.87 -39.09 -16.13
CA ASP A 86 34.64 -39.56 -17.29
C ASP A 86 35.23 -40.97 -17.14
N LYS A 87 34.42 -41.90 -16.65
CA LYS A 87 34.81 -43.31 -16.51
C LYS A 87 35.09 -43.93 -17.89
N LEU A 88 36.02 -44.89 -17.92
CA LEU A 88 36.26 -45.72 -19.12
C LEU A 88 35.13 -46.75 -19.25
N LEU A 89 34.50 -46.79 -20.42
CA LEU A 89 33.42 -47.71 -20.79
C LEU A 89 33.85 -48.51 -22.03
N SER A 90 34.19 -49.78 -21.80
CA SER A 90 34.62 -50.75 -22.81
C SER A 90 35.75 -50.20 -23.69
N GLY A 91 36.72 -49.53 -23.06
CA GLY A 91 37.91 -48.97 -23.70
C GLY A 91 37.78 -47.54 -24.23
N THR A 92 36.58 -46.95 -24.25
CA THR A 92 36.35 -45.55 -24.68
C THR A 92 35.87 -44.71 -23.50
N SER A 93 36.31 -43.46 -23.38
CA SER A 93 35.86 -42.62 -22.28
C SER A 93 34.37 -42.25 -22.41
N ALA A 94 33.68 -42.15 -21.28
CA ALA A 94 32.27 -41.75 -21.28
C ALA A 94 32.09 -40.39 -21.97
N ARG A 95 33.00 -39.43 -21.77
CA ARG A 95 32.92 -38.11 -22.41
C ARG A 95 33.00 -38.20 -23.94
N GLU A 96 33.88 -39.02 -24.49
CA GLU A 96 34.03 -39.18 -25.94
C GLU A 96 32.77 -39.76 -26.59
N ARG A 97 32.17 -40.80 -25.98
CA ARG A 97 30.91 -41.38 -26.44
C ARG A 97 29.76 -40.37 -26.40
N ILE A 98 29.69 -39.56 -25.34
CA ILE A 98 28.63 -38.56 -25.17
C ILE A 98 28.77 -37.45 -26.21
N LEU A 99 29.98 -36.98 -26.53
CA LEU A 99 30.20 -35.93 -27.54
C LEU A 99 29.65 -36.31 -28.91
N GLN A 100 29.63 -37.59 -29.29
CA GLN A 100 29.04 -38.03 -30.57
C GLN A 100 27.54 -37.74 -30.66
N ARG A 101 26.82 -37.68 -29.54
CA ARG A 101 25.38 -37.40 -29.49
C ARG A 101 25.02 -35.96 -29.86
N PHE A 102 26.00 -35.05 -29.89
CA PHE A 102 25.84 -33.64 -30.22
C PHE A 102 26.10 -33.33 -31.71
N THR A 103 26.17 -34.35 -32.56
CA THR A 103 26.48 -34.20 -33.99
C THR A 103 25.23 -33.86 -34.80
N GLY A 104 25.32 -32.90 -35.73
CA GLY A 104 24.18 -32.45 -36.55
C GLY A 104 23.35 -31.33 -35.95
N LEU A 105 23.84 -30.69 -34.88
CA LEU A 105 23.22 -29.54 -34.21
C LEU A 105 23.66 -28.21 -34.83
N THR A 106 22.83 -27.17 -34.65
CA THR A 106 23.03 -25.85 -35.29
C THR A 106 24.36 -25.19 -34.86
N ASP A 107 24.75 -25.35 -33.59
CA ASP A 107 25.97 -24.79 -32.98
C ASP A 107 26.95 -25.89 -32.49
N GLU A 108 26.97 -27.04 -33.16
CA GLU A 108 27.74 -28.24 -32.76
C GLU A 108 29.19 -27.93 -32.31
N ALA A 109 29.93 -27.15 -33.11
CA ALA A 109 31.34 -26.88 -32.87
C ALA A 109 31.58 -26.09 -31.56
N LEU A 110 30.69 -25.14 -31.23
CA LEU A 110 30.79 -24.34 -30.01
C LEU A 110 30.49 -25.19 -28.78
N VAL A 111 29.42 -25.99 -28.84
CA VAL A 111 29.01 -26.87 -27.73
C VAL A 111 30.08 -27.91 -27.42
N LYS A 112 30.60 -28.60 -28.46
CA LYS A 112 31.67 -29.59 -28.29
C LYS A 112 32.94 -28.96 -27.70
N ASN A 113 33.29 -27.73 -28.09
CA ASN A 113 34.43 -27.00 -27.51
C ASN A 113 34.23 -26.73 -26.01
N SER A 114 33.07 -26.21 -25.60
CA SER A 114 32.76 -25.96 -24.19
C SER A 114 32.84 -27.23 -23.34
N LEU A 115 32.25 -28.34 -23.83
CA LEU A 115 32.26 -29.62 -23.13
C LEU A 115 33.67 -30.23 -23.02
N SER A 116 34.52 -30.05 -24.03
CA SER A 116 35.89 -30.57 -24.00
C SER A 116 36.74 -29.97 -22.87
N ARG A 117 36.43 -28.75 -22.42
CA ARG A 117 37.12 -28.08 -21.30
C ARG A 117 36.96 -28.81 -19.96
N LEU A 118 35.93 -29.64 -19.82
CA LEU A 118 35.75 -30.46 -18.62
C LEU A 118 36.91 -31.45 -18.40
N SER A 119 37.68 -31.80 -19.44
CA SER A 119 38.85 -32.67 -19.34
C SER A 119 39.96 -32.14 -18.44
N THR A 120 40.00 -30.83 -18.16
CA THR A 120 41.02 -30.23 -17.28
C THR A 120 40.73 -30.43 -15.79
N ILE A 121 39.59 -31.02 -15.43
CA ILE A 121 39.13 -31.17 -14.04
C ILE A 121 38.88 -32.64 -13.76
N LYS A 122 39.48 -33.17 -12.68
CA LYS A 122 39.15 -34.50 -12.16
C LYS A 122 38.02 -34.37 -11.14
N SER A 123 36.91 -35.04 -11.38
CA SER A 123 35.73 -34.93 -10.52
C SER A 123 35.23 -36.29 -10.04
N ARG A 124 34.98 -36.40 -8.73
CA ARG A 124 34.24 -37.50 -8.12
C ARG A 124 32.79 -37.13 -8.01
N VAL A 125 31.96 -37.81 -8.79
CA VAL A 125 30.51 -37.62 -8.76
C VAL A 125 29.90 -38.65 -7.82
N VAL A 126 29.16 -38.16 -6.82
CA VAL A 126 28.38 -38.95 -5.90
C VAL A 126 26.91 -38.79 -6.31
N PHE A 127 26.30 -39.86 -6.81
CA PHE A 127 24.88 -39.89 -7.16
C PHE A 127 24.05 -40.27 -5.93
N LEU A 128 22.97 -39.53 -5.68
CA LEU A 128 22.03 -39.80 -4.60
C LEU A 128 20.60 -39.60 -5.08
N ASP A 129 19.76 -40.63 -4.97
CA ASP A 129 18.31 -40.45 -4.97
C ASP A 129 17.87 -40.15 -3.53
N ILE A 130 17.75 -38.86 -3.18
CA ILE A 130 17.58 -38.46 -1.78
C ILE A 130 16.24 -38.91 -1.19
N ALA A 131 15.23 -39.10 -2.04
CA ALA A 131 13.92 -39.60 -1.63
C ALA A 131 13.96 -41.08 -1.22
N LYS A 132 14.93 -41.87 -1.70
CA LYS A 132 15.12 -43.28 -1.29
C LYS A 132 16.09 -43.46 -0.12
N GLN A 133 16.92 -42.46 0.19
CA GLN A 133 17.89 -42.54 1.28
C GLN A 133 17.22 -42.52 2.67
N ASP A 134 17.91 -43.11 3.65
CA ASP A 134 17.62 -42.93 5.07
C ASP A 134 18.30 -41.65 5.57
N THR A 135 17.47 -40.67 5.93
CA THR A 135 17.89 -39.35 6.40
C THR A 135 17.69 -39.16 7.91
N SER A 136 17.43 -40.24 8.66
CA SER A 136 17.16 -40.19 10.12
C SER A 136 18.29 -39.57 10.96
N LYS A 137 19.54 -39.61 10.46
CA LYS A 137 20.73 -38.97 11.07
C LYS A 137 21.05 -37.59 10.45
N GLY A 138 20.10 -37.00 9.74
CA GLY A 138 20.25 -35.73 9.03
C GLY A 138 20.90 -35.85 7.65
N LEU A 139 20.68 -34.83 6.82
CA LEU A 139 21.21 -34.77 5.45
C LEU A 139 22.75 -34.75 5.39
N ALA A 140 23.40 -34.16 6.40
CA ALA A 140 24.86 -34.06 6.44
C ALA A 140 25.53 -35.44 6.56
N TYR A 141 25.02 -36.31 7.43
CA TYR A 141 25.52 -37.69 7.51
C TYR A 141 25.15 -38.50 6.28
N THR A 142 23.94 -38.31 5.74
CA THR A 142 23.47 -38.97 4.51
C THR A 142 24.41 -38.71 3.33
N LEU A 143 24.90 -37.47 3.21
CA LEU A 143 25.92 -37.11 2.23
C LEU A 143 27.26 -37.81 2.49
N PHE A 144 27.69 -37.82 3.75
CA PHE A 144 28.96 -38.42 4.13
C PHE A 144 28.98 -39.94 3.87
N ARG A 145 27.92 -40.68 4.24
CA ARG A 145 27.85 -42.13 3.96
C ARG A 145 27.86 -42.45 2.46
N ASN A 146 27.21 -41.62 1.64
CA ASN A 146 27.22 -41.79 0.18
C ASN A 146 28.59 -41.44 -0.42
N PHE A 147 29.29 -40.47 0.17
CA PHE A 147 30.68 -40.21 -0.14
C PHE A 147 31.57 -41.41 0.23
N LEU A 148 31.41 -42.02 1.41
CA LEU A 148 32.11 -43.26 1.79
C LEU A 148 31.84 -44.39 0.78
N ARG A 149 30.59 -44.57 0.37
CA ARG A 149 30.20 -45.52 -0.68
C ARG A 149 30.95 -45.27 -1.99
N SER A 150 31.12 -44.01 -2.39
CA SER A 150 31.90 -43.64 -3.60
C SER A 150 33.40 -43.95 -3.50
N LEU A 151 33.91 -44.13 -2.27
CA LEU A 151 35.27 -44.61 -1.98
C LEU A 151 35.33 -46.13 -1.79
N ASN A 152 34.24 -46.85 -2.08
CA ASN A 152 34.06 -48.28 -1.82
C ASN A 152 34.13 -48.66 -0.33
N LEU A 153 33.85 -47.73 0.60
CA LEU A 153 33.82 -47.98 2.04
C LEU A 153 32.42 -48.35 2.54
N PRO A 154 32.27 -49.11 3.65
CA PRO A 154 30.99 -49.39 4.27
C PRO A 154 30.29 -48.11 4.78
N GLU A 155 28.96 -48.11 4.78
CA GLU A 155 28.15 -46.94 5.14
C GLU A 155 27.77 -46.90 6.63
N ASN A 156 28.70 -47.26 7.52
CA ASN A 156 28.46 -47.39 8.96
C ASN A 156 29.69 -46.93 9.77
N GLU A 157 29.65 -47.12 11.10
CA GLU A 157 30.73 -46.69 12.00
C GLU A 157 32.09 -47.30 11.66
N HIS A 158 32.12 -48.54 11.13
CA HIS A 158 33.37 -49.19 10.74
C HIS A 158 33.93 -48.61 9.44
N GLY A 159 33.07 -48.20 8.51
CA GLY A 159 33.51 -47.50 7.30
C GLY A 159 34.00 -46.09 7.59
N PHE A 160 33.35 -45.38 8.51
CA PHE A 160 33.84 -44.08 9.00
C PHE A 160 35.20 -44.24 9.71
N PHE A 161 35.35 -45.28 10.53
CA PHE A 161 36.64 -45.57 11.15
C PHE A 161 37.74 -45.90 10.14
N LEU A 162 37.45 -46.78 9.16
CA LEU A 162 38.37 -47.11 8.08
C LEU A 162 38.75 -45.88 7.25
N TYR A 163 37.79 -44.99 6.98
CA TYR A 163 38.04 -43.71 6.32
C TYR A 163 39.08 -42.88 7.07
N HIS A 164 38.91 -42.70 8.38
CA HIS A 164 39.89 -41.96 9.17
C HIS A 164 41.27 -42.62 9.19
N LEU A 165 41.33 -43.94 9.34
CA LEU A 165 42.61 -44.66 9.29
C LEU A 165 43.31 -44.48 7.94
N MET A 166 42.56 -44.53 6.84
CA MET A 166 43.07 -44.37 5.48
C MET A 166 43.58 -42.95 5.22
N ILE A 167 42.80 -41.93 5.60
CA ILE A 167 43.17 -40.52 5.39
C ILE A 167 44.34 -40.10 6.29
N ASN A 168 44.43 -40.62 7.52
CA ASN A 168 45.57 -40.35 8.40
C ASN A 168 46.90 -40.89 7.82
N GLU A 169 46.85 -41.95 7.01
CA GLU A 169 48.00 -42.46 6.27
C GLU A 169 48.18 -41.82 4.89
N LYS A 170 47.41 -40.77 4.59
CA LYS A 170 47.39 -40.06 3.30
C LYS A 170 47.09 -41.00 2.12
N GLN A 171 46.31 -42.05 2.37
CA GLN A 171 45.79 -42.93 1.32
C GLN A 171 44.33 -42.57 1.01
N SER A 172 43.86 -42.95 -0.17
CA SER A 172 42.48 -42.67 -0.63
C SER A 172 41.82 -43.85 -1.33
N ASP A 173 42.57 -44.93 -1.61
CA ASP A 173 42.06 -46.17 -2.20
C ASP A 173 42.05 -47.24 -1.13
N ILE A 174 40.84 -47.72 -0.80
CA ILE A 174 40.65 -48.72 0.24
C ILE A 174 41.24 -50.09 -0.14
N SER A 175 41.32 -50.41 -1.42
CA SER A 175 41.88 -51.68 -1.89
C SER A 175 43.38 -51.72 -1.64
N ASP A 176 44.07 -50.64 -2.00
CA ASP A 176 45.49 -50.47 -1.73
C ASP A 176 45.77 -50.45 -0.22
N PHE A 177 44.94 -49.72 0.55
CA PHE A 177 45.08 -49.61 2.01
C PHE A 177 44.91 -50.95 2.74
N VAL A 178 43.90 -51.74 2.37
CA VAL A 178 43.67 -53.06 2.97
C VAL A 178 44.73 -54.06 2.53
N LEU A 179 45.15 -54.01 1.25
CA LEU A 179 46.20 -54.88 0.74
C LEU A 179 47.54 -54.59 1.44
N SER A 180 47.91 -53.32 1.62
CA SER A 180 49.16 -52.93 2.26
C SER A 180 49.21 -53.28 3.75
N ASN A 181 48.06 -53.23 4.45
CA ASN A 181 48.00 -53.47 5.89
C ASN A 181 47.71 -54.95 6.28
N LEU A 182 46.94 -55.69 5.46
CA LEU A 182 46.49 -57.05 5.80
C LEU A 182 46.78 -58.11 4.73
N ASN A 183 47.31 -57.72 3.57
CA ASN A 183 47.48 -58.58 2.39
C ASN A 183 46.18 -59.31 1.98
N LYS A 184 45.04 -58.65 2.18
CA LYS A 184 43.70 -59.13 1.80
C LYS A 184 43.17 -58.28 0.66
N ASN A 185 42.37 -58.89 -0.22
CA ASN A 185 41.74 -58.20 -1.32
C ASN A 185 40.40 -57.60 -0.87
N TRP A 186 40.22 -56.29 -1.03
CA TRP A 186 39.03 -55.58 -0.52
C TRP A 186 37.69 -56.07 -1.10
N PRO A 187 37.55 -56.35 -2.42
CA PRO A 187 36.32 -56.87 -3.00
C PRO A 187 35.82 -58.18 -2.36
N ASP A 188 36.72 -59.01 -1.85
CA ASP A 188 36.38 -60.31 -1.27
C ASP A 188 35.76 -60.16 0.13
N ILE A 189 36.19 -59.14 0.90
CA ILE A 189 35.75 -58.93 2.29
C ILE A 189 34.67 -57.85 2.45
N LYS A 190 34.56 -56.89 1.52
CA LYS A 190 33.66 -55.73 1.66
C LYS A 190 32.18 -56.09 1.78
N LEU A 191 31.77 -57.23 1.22
CA LEU A 191 30.38 -57.71 1.24
C LEU A 191 29.96 -58.33 2.57
N ARG A 192 30.90 -58.62 3.48
CA ARG A 192 30.65 -59.34 4.73
C ARG A 192 30.98 -58.47 5.93
N LEU A 193 29.94 -57.99 6.65
CA LEU A 193 30.05 -57.16 7.86
C LEU A 193 31.12 -57.65 8.84
N VAL A 194 31.07 -58.94 9.18
CA VAL A 194 32.01 -59.54 10.15
C VAL A 194 33.45 -59.47 9.67
N GLU A 195 33.71 -59.61 8.37
CA GLU A 195 35.07 -59.66 7.83
C GLU A 195 35.70 -58.27 7.74
N TYR A 196 34.97 -57.27 7.23
CA TYR A 196 35.51 -55.91 7.19
C TYR A 196 35.58 -55.27 8.59
N SER A 197 34.67 -55.57 9.52
CA SER A 197 34.77 -55.10 10.91
C SER A 197 35.94 -55.72 11.65
N LYS A 198 36.28 -56.99 11.35
CA LYS A 198 37.50 -57.63 11.86
C LYS A 198 38.74 -57.00 11.23
N ALA A 199 38.73 -56.76 9.92
CA ALA A 199 39.83 -56.11 9.21
C ALA A 199 40.11 -54.71 9.78
N SER A 200 39.08 -53.88 9.99
CA SER A 200 39.25 -52.54 10.58
C SER A 200 39.86 -52.58 11.98
N LYS A 201 39.46 -53.56 12.79
CA LYS A 201 40.02 -53.79 14.14
C LYS A 201 41.45 -54.29 14.08
N GLU A 202 41.73 -55.28 13.22
CA GLU A 202 43.06 -55.88 13.03
C GLU A 202 44.09 -54.84 12.57
N ILE A 203 43.73 -53.99 11.60
CA ILE A 203 44.57 -52.88 11.13
C ILE A 203 44.92 -51.93 12.28
N PHE A 204 43.93 -51.62 13.14
CA PHE A 204 44.15 -50.71 14.25
C PHE A 204 45.04 -51.31 15.35
N LEU A 205 44.86 -52.60 15.67
CA LEU A 205 45.68 -53.32 16.66
C LEU A 205 47.11 -53.56 16.18
N ASN A 206 47.31 -53.89 14.89
CA ASN A 206 48.63 -54.07 14.28
C ASN A 206 49.50 -52.80 14.36
N LYS A 207 48.88 -51.63 14.58
CA LYS A 207 49.56 -50.35 14.81
C LYS A 207 49.91 -50.09 16.28
N GLY A 208 49.77 -51.08 17.16
CA GLY A 208 50.16 -51.01 18.58
C GLY A 208 49.09 -50.43 19.52
N ASN A 209 47.85 -50.25 19.05
CA ASN A 209 46.74 -49.76 19.87
C ASN A 209 46.07 -50.89 20.68
N SER A 210 45.33 -50.54 21.74
CA SER A 210 44.62 -51.53 22.54
C SER A 210 43.20 -51.82 22.02
N GLU A 211 42.66 -52.97 22.40
CA GLU A 211 41.28 -53.34 22.10
C GLU A 211 40.26 -52.41 22.77
N ASN A 212 40.58 -51.88 23.95
CA ASN A 212 39.73 -50.92 24.65
C ASN A 212 39.65 -49.59 23.89
N ASP A 213 40.77 -49.12 23.32
CA ASP A 213 40.79 -47.90 22.52
C ASP A 213 39.93 -48.04 21.26
N TYR A 214 39.98 -49.21 20.61
CA TYR A 214 39.11 -49.50 19.47
C TYR A 214 37.63 -49.42 19.85
N ASN A 215 37.22 -50.08 20.93
CA ASN A 215 35.83 -50.07 21.38
C ASN A 215 35.36 -48.67 21.78
N ASN A 216 36.23 -47.89 22.43
CA ASN A 216 35.95 -46.49 22.80
C ASN A 216 35.77 -45.62 21.54
N LEU A 217 36.69 -45.70 20.57
CA LEU A 217 36.60 -44.92 19.32
C LEU A 217 35.36 -45.27 18.51
N ILE A 218 35.02 -46.55 18.39
CA ILE A 218 33.78 -46.97 17.72
C ILE A 218 32.55 -46.40 18.45
N THR A 219 32.57 -46.34 19.79
CA THR A 219 31.49 -45.74 20.58
C THR A 219 31.41 -44.21 20.37
N THR A 220 32.55 -43.53 20.31
CA THR A 220 32.62 -42.10 19.98
C THR A 220 32.09 -41.83 18.58
N ILE A 221 32.51 -42.61 17.58
CA ILE A 221 32.02 -42.49 16.20
C ILE A 221 30.51 -42.67 16.13
N ARG A 222 29.95 -43.65 16.86
CA ARG A 222 28.49 -43.79 16.95
C ARG A 222 27.82 -42.53 17.50
N GLY A 223 28.38 -41.94 18.56
CA GLY A 223 27.91 -40.66 19.10
C GLY A 223 28.00 -39.51 18.08
N ASP A 224 29.09 -39.42 17.34
CA ASP A 224 29.30 -38.41 16.30
C ASP A 224 28.33 -38.58 15.12
N ILE A 225 28.01 -39.83 14.74
CA ILE A 225 27.01 -40.14 13.72
C ILE A 225 25.62 -39.63 14.13
N GLU A 226 25.24 -39.79 15.41
CA GLU A 226 23.96 -39.30 15.94
C GLU A 226 23.82 -37.77 15.89
N GLN A 227 24.94 -37.03 15.97
CA GLN A 227 24.97 -35.56 16.03
C GLN A 227 25.71 -34.93 14.83
N PHE A 228 25.76 -35.64 13.71
CA PHE A 228 26.61 -35.26 12.58
C PHE A 228 26.13 -33.99 11.88
N SER A 229 26.87 -32.89 12.06
CA SER A 229 26.50 -31.57 11.57
C SER A 229 27.09 -31.24 10.18
N PRO A 230 26.54 -30.24 9.45
CA PRO A 230 27.15 -29.72 8.22
C PRO A 230 28.60 -29.26 8.40
N ALA A 231 28.94 -28.72 9.58
CA ALA A 231 30.32 -28.33 9.89
C ALA A 231 31.26 -29.53 9.97
N ARG A 232 30.78 -30.66 10.53
CA ARG A 232 31.53 -31.92 10.56
C ARG A 232 31.70 -32.51 9.16
N LEU A 233 30.65 -32.51 8.33
CA LEU A 233 30.75 -32.92 6.92
C LEU A 233 31.84 -32.14 6.19
N LYS A 234 31.86 -30.81 6.36
CA LYS A 234 32.87 -29.94 5.78
C LYS A 234 34.28 -30.33 6.21
N GLU A 235 34.49 -30.59 7.50
CA GLU A 235 35.78 -31.01 8.04
C GLU A 235 36.25 -32.33 7.41
N GLU A 236 35.37 -33.34 7.35
CA GLU A 236 35.73 -34.63 6.78
C GLU A 236 36.07 -34.53 5.29
N LEU A 237 35.28 -33.80 4.50
CA LEU A 237 35.57 -33.59 3.08
C LEU A 237 36.86 -32.78 2.88
N ASN A 238 37.15 -31.82 3.77
CA ASN A 238 38.41 -31.09 3.73
C ASN A 238 39.62 -32.01 3.99
N ASN A 239 39.51 -32.94 4.94
CA ASN A 239 40.56 -33.94 5.22
C ASN A 239 40.85 -34.81 3.98
N TYR A 240 39.80 -35.19 3.25
CA TYR A 240 39.95 -35.88 1.96
C TYR A 240 40.64 -34.99 0.92
N LEU A 241 40.17 -33.75 0.72
CA LEU A 241 40.69 -32.83 -0.29
C LEU A 241 42.14 -32.39 -0.01
N ILE A 242 42.59 -32.40 1.24
CA ILE A 242 44.03 -32.21 1.57
C ILE A 242 44.86 -33.39 1.05
N THR A 243 44.32 -34.61 1.12
CA THR A 243 44.96 -35.83 0.62
C THR A 243 44.89 -35.94 -0.91
N LYS A 244 43.80 -35.44 -1.52
CA LYS A 244 43.54 -35.40 -2.97
C LYS A 244 43.22 -33.98 -3.47
N PRO A 245 44.24 -33.08 -3.52
CA PRO A 245 44.02 -31.67 -3.84
C PRO A 245 43.63 -31.43 -5.31
N GLU A 246 43.90 -32.35 -6.22
CA GLU A 246 43.56 -32.27 -7.65
C GLU A 246 42.08 -32.56 -7.96
N GLU A 247 41.36 -33.18 -7.02
CA GLU A 247 40.01 -33.70 -7.21
C GLU A 247 38.95 -32.65 -6.81
N LYS A 248 37.82 -32.63 -7.52
CA LYS A 248 36.58 -31.95 -7.10
C LYS A 248 35.54 -32.98 -6.72
N ILE A 249 34.77 -32.72 -5.68
CA ILE A 249 33.64 -33.58 -5.26
C ILE A 249 32.36 -32.95 -5.79
N VAL A 250 31.48 -33.75 -6.41
CA VAL A 250 30.19 -33.29 -6.93
C VAL A 250 29.10 -34.17 -6.33
N PHE A 251 28.25 -33.60 -5.49
CA PHE A 251 27.04 -34.26 -5.01
C PHE A 251 25.90 -33.98 -5.97
N LEU A 252 25.31 -35.03 -6.54
CA LEU A 252 24.15 -34.94 -7.41
C LEU A 252 22.96 -35.59 -6.71
N PHE A 253 22.03 -34.74 -6.28
CA PHE A 253 20.78 -35.13 -5.66
C PHE A 253 19.70 -35.24 -6.72
N ASP A 254 19.09 -36.41 -6.85
CA ASP A 254 17.83 -36.57 -7.54
C ASP A 254 16.65 -36.62 -6.58
N GLU A 255 15.49 -36.27 -7.10
CA GLU A 255 14.22 -36.20 -6.38
C GLU A 255 14.26 -35.30 -5.13
N ALA A 256 14.99 -34.18 -5.22
CA ALA A 256 15.09 -33.21 -4.14
C ALA A 256 13.72 -32.64 -3.72
N SER A 257 12.81 -32.41 -4.68
CA SER A 257 11.43 -31.98 -4.39
C SER A 257 10.64 -33.03 -3.64
N GLU A 258 10.75 -34.31 -4.03
CA GLU A 258 10.04 -35.40 -3.35
C GLU A 258 10.56 -35.60 -1.93
N ALA A 259 11.87 -35.54 -1.72
CA ALA A 259 12.47 -35.62 -0.39
C ALA A 259 12.01 -34.48 0.54
N ILE A 260 11.84 -33.26 0.02
CA ILE A 260 11.26 -32.13 0.78
C ILE A 260 9.78 -32.39 1.09
N ASN A 261 9.00 -32.84 0.11
CA ASN A 261 7.56 -33.13 0.28
C ASN A 261 7.31 -34.25 1.29
N GLN A 262 8.16 -35.28 1.29
CA GLN A 262 8.13 -36.38 2.26
C GLN A 262 8.71 -35.99 3.63
N LYS A 263 9.16 -34.74 3.82
CA LYS A 263 9.85 -34.24 5.02
C LYS A 263 11.09 -35.05 5.41
N LYS A 264 11.73 -35.71 4.45
CA LYS A 264 13.00 -36.41 4.65
C LYS A 264 14.16 -35.43 4.84
N ILE A 265 14.06 -34.26 4.21
CA ILE A 265 14.98 -33.14 4.37
C ILE A 265 14.16 -31.85 4.47
N ASN A 266 14.68 -30.83 5.12
CA ASN A 266 14.08 -29.50 5.10
C ASN A 266 14.99 -28.46 4.42
N LEU A 267 14.40 -27.32 4.03
CA LEU A 267 15.12 -26.28 3.29
C LEU A 267 16.26 -25.63 4.12
N LEU A 268 16.13 -25.59 5.45
CA LEU A 268 17.18 -25.06 6.34
C LEU A 268 18.40 -25.99 6.42
N GLU A 269 18.19 -27.30 6.41
CA GLU A 269 19.26 -28.30 6.32
C GLU A 269 20.01 -28.21 4.99
N LEU A 270 19.27 -28.03 3.89
CA LEU A 270 19.86 -27.85 2.57
C LEU A 270 20.66 -26.53 2.49
N GLU A 271 20.16 -25.45 3.09
CA GLU A 271 20.88 -24.18 3.23
C GLU A 271 22.18 -24.37 4.02
N GLY A 272 22.11 -24.95 5.22
CA GLY A 272 23.27 -25.15 6.09
C GLY A 272 24.35 -26.04 5.48
N ILE A 273 23.96 -27.07 4.71
CA ILE A 273 24.90 -27.91 3.96
C ILE A 273 25.48 -27.16 2.78
N SER A 274 24.65 -26.46 1.99
CA SER A 274 25.14 -25.68 0.87
C SER A 274 26.14 -24.60 1.34
N GLU A 275 25.92 -23.98 2.50
CA GLU A 275 26.85 -23.05 3.12
C GLU A 275 28.15 -23.72 3.53
N ALA A 276 28.07 -24.85 4.25
CA ALA A 276 29.23 -25.60 4.71
C ALA A 276 30.10 -26.10 3.55
N LEU A 277 29.49 -26.59 2.47
CA LEU A 277 30.20 -27.07 1.28
C LEU A 277 30.80 -25.91 0.46
N SER A 278 30.08 -24.80 0.31
CA SER A 278 30.60 -23.61 -0.41
C SER A 278 31.83 -23.01 0.28
N ALA A 279 31.97 -23.19 1.61
CA ALA A 279 33.15 -22.76 2.35
C ALA A 279 34.44 -23.52 1.97
N LEU A 280 34.33 -24.68 1.30
CA LEU A 280 35.46 -25.41 0.70
C LEU A 280 35.85 -24.86 -0.69
N GLY A 281 35.24 -23.76 -1.11
CA GLY A 281 35.45 -23.13 -2.42
C GLY A 281 34.95 -24.00 -3.57
N GLN A 282 35.58 -23.87 -4.75
CA GLN A 282 35.20 -24.59 -5.97
C GLN A 282 35.50 -26.09 -5.97
N LYS A 283 35.97 -26.64 -4.85
CA LYS A 283 36.35 -28.05 -4.72
C LYS A 283 35.15 -28.94 -4.44
N VAL A 284 34.03 -28.40 -3.96
CA VAL A 284 32.79 -29.17 -3.74
C VAL A 284 31.60 -28.51 -4.42
N TRP A 285 30.88 -29.27 -5.25
CA TRP A 285 29.71 -28.84 -5.99
C TRP A 285 28.47 -29.60 -5.56
N THR A 286 27.34 -28.92 -5.67
CA THR A 286 26.05 -29.40 -5.22
C THR A 286 25.04 -29.22 -6.34
N ILE A 287 24.60 -30.32 -6.96
CA ILE A 287 23.62 -30.32 -8.04
C ILE A 287 22.33 -30.93 -7.50
N ALA A 288 21.28 -30.13 -7.36
CA ALA A 288 19.97 -30.59 -6.96
C ALA A 288 19.04 -30.69 -8.17
N ILE A 289 18.47 -31.87 -8.40
CA ILE A 289 17.47 -32.13 -9.42
C ILE A 289 16.10 -32.18 -8.75
N ALA A 290 15.21 -31.33 -9.25
CA ALA A 290 13.92 -31.06 -8.65
C ALA A 290 12.82 -30.99 -9.72
N GLN A 291 11.58 -31.17 -9.28
CA GLN A 291 10.42 -31.05 -10.15
C GLN A 291 10.09 -29.58 -10.42
N GLU A 292 10.09 -28.77 -9.38
CA GLU A 292 9.69 -27.37 -9.42
C GLU A 292 10.91 -26.46 -9.55
N LYS A 293 10.71 -25.26 -10.12
CA LYS A 293 11.74 -24.22 -10.10
C LYS A 293 12.01 -23.85 -8.64
N LEU A 294 13.27 -23.55 -8.31
CA LEU A 294 13.66 -23.20 -6.94
C LEU A 294 12.79 -22.08 -6.35
N ASP A 295 12.46 -21.07 -7.16
CA ASP A 295 11.63 -19.92 -6.76
C ASP A 295 10.16 -20.33 -6.46
N ASP A 296 9.65 -21.40 -7.07
CA ASP A 296 8.29 -21.92 -6.86
C ASP A 296 8.21 -22.77 -5.59
N VAL A 297 9.19 -23.66 -5.39
CA VAL A 297 9.34 -24.46 -4.15
C VAL A 297 9.41 -23.54 -2.94
N ILE A 298 10.15 -22.44 -3.08
CA ILE A 298 10.33 -21.42 -2.05
C ILE A 298 9.02 -20.71 -1.71
N ARG A 299 8.24 -20.26 -2.72
CA ARG A 299 6.96 -19.55 -2.51
C ARG A 299 5.91 -20.38 -1.80
N ASN A 300 5.93 -21.69 -2.00
CA ASN A 300 4.98 -22.63 -1.41
C ASN A 300 5.33 -23.03 0.04
N SER A 301 6.50 -22.64 0.53
CA SER A 301 6.98 -22.92 1.89
C SER A 301 6.76 -21.72 2.82
N ASN A 302 6.19 -21.95 4.02
CA ASN A 302 5.92 -20.92 5.04
C ASN A 302 7.21 -20.40 5.74
N ILE A 303 8.21 -19.95 4.98
CA ILE A 303 9.55 -19.54 5.48
C ILE A 303 9.79 -18.04 5.28
N THR A 304 10.60 -17.43 6.16
CA THR A 304 10.85 -15.98 6.22
C THR A 304 11.66 -15.48 5.03
N LYS A 305 11.28 -14.32 4.45
CA LYS A 305 11.90 -13.73 3.24
C LYS A 305 13.43 -13.54 3.30
N ALA A 306 14.03 -13.43 4.50
CA ALA A 306 15.48 -13.29 4.69
C ALA A 306 16.26 -14.61 4.55
N GLU A 307 15.63 -15.75 4.85
CA GLU A 307 16.20 -17.09 4.68
C GLU A 307 16.12 -17.52 3.20
N LEU A 308 15.10 -17.05 2.48
CA LEU A 308 14.88 -17.31 1.05
C LEU A 308 15.95 -16.72 0.12
N THR A 309 16.48 -15.53 0.45
CA THR A 309 17.55 -14.88 -0.33
C THR A 309 18.85 -15.66 -0.23
N LYS A 310 19.16 -16.23 0.95
CA LYS A 310 20.41 -16.95 1.18
C LYS A 310 20.49 -18.26 0.41
N LEU A 311 19.43 -19.07 0.39
CA LEU A 311 19.41 -20.33 -0.37
C LEU A 311 19.49 -20.07 -1.88
N THR A 312 18.77 -19.06 -2.38
CA THR A 312 18.78 -18.67 -3.80
C THR A 312 20.17 -18.17 -4.23
N ASP A 313 20.86 -17.40 -3.39
CA ASP A 313 22.23 -16.93 -3.65
C ASP A 313 23.26 -18.07 -3.69
N ARG A 314 22.97 -19.24 -3.12
CA ARG A 314 23.86 -20.41 -3.12
C ARG A 314 23.62 -21.34 -4.30
N PHE A 315 22.36 -21.48 -4.76
CA PHE A 315 21.96 -22.19 -5.99
C PHE A 315 21.78 -21.23 -7.16
N LYS A 316 22.86 -20.50 -7.49
CA LYS A 316 22.85 -19.42 -8.48
C LYS A 316 22.65 -19.92 -9.92
N THR A 317 23.13 -21.11 -10.23
CA THR A 317 22.99 -21.72 -11.56
C THR A 317 21.67 -22.47 -11.62
N LYS A 318 20.75 -22.06 -12.49
CA LYS A 318 19.42 -22.65 -12.66
C LYS A 318 19.24 -23.18 -14.09
N ILE A 319 18.95 -24.46 -14.24
CA ILE A 319 18.68 -25.12 -15.53
C ILE A 319 17.23 -25.60 -15.54
N HIS A 320 16.48 -25.33 -16.61
CA HIS A 320 15.06 -25.70 -16.72
C HIS A 320 14.76 -26.40 -18.05
N LEU A 321 14.37 -27.67 -18.00
CA LEU A 321 14.10 -28.48 -19.21
C LEU A 321 12.64 -28.30 -19.69
N GLU A 322 12.45 -27.85 -20.93
CA GLU A 322 11.13 -27.56 -21.56
C GLU A 322 10.53 -28.76 -22.34
N ALA A 323 9.23 -28.68 -22.69
CA ALA A 323 8.45 -29.78 -23.29
C ALA A 323 8.46 -29.84 -24.84
N THR A 324 9.03 -28.84 -25.52
CA THR A 324 9.06 -28.68 -26.99
C THR A 324 9.90 -29.71 -27.73
N GLU A 325 10.57 -30.62 -27.01
CA GLU A 325 11.55 -31.58 -27.56
C GLU A 325 10.93 -32.90 -28.03
N VAL A 326 9.66 -33.18 -27.68
CA VAL A 326 9.02 -34.49 -27.90
C VAL A 326 8.71 -34.79 -29.38
N ASP A 327 8.22 -33.80 -30.13
CA ASP A 327 7.93 -33.95 -31.57
C ASP A 327 9.20 -34.31 -32.36
N VAL A 328 10.33 -33.67 -32.02
CA VAL A 328 11.64 -33.96 -32.64
C VAL A 328 12.06 -35.41 -32.36
N ILE A 329 11.85 -35.88 -31.13
CA ILE A 329 12.16 -37.27 -30.73
C ILE A 329 11.28 -38.25 -31.53
N ILE A 330 9.98 -38.02 -31.64
CA ILE A 330 9.07 -38.92 -32.39
C ILE A 330 9.47 -38.99 -33.86
N ARG A 331 9.74 -37.84 -34.49
CA ARG A 331 10.14 -37.78 -35.90
C ARG A 331 11.43 -38.55 -36.17
N ASN A 332 12.45 -38.33 -35.35
CA ASN A 332 13.77 -38.93 -35.57
C ASN A 332 13.88 -40.38 -35.09
N ARG A 333 13.05 -40.80 -34.11
CA ARG A 333 13.12 -42.15 -33.53
C ARG A 333 12.06 -43.11 -34.09
N LEU A 334 10.80 -42.69 -34.14
CA LEU A 334 9.68 -43.57 -34.50
C LEU A 334 9.32 -43.47 -35.98
N LEU A 335 9.39 -42.26 -36.53
CA LEU A 335 8.95 -41.98 -37.90
C LEU A 335 10.10 -41.84 -38.89
N ASN A 336 11.33 -42.15 -38.53
CA ASN A 336 12.44 -42.02 -39.48
C ASN A 336 12.32 -43.09 -40.59
N LYS A 337 12.61 -42.70 -41.84
CA LYS A 337 12.40 -43.54 -43.03
C LYS A 337 13.69 -43.95 -43.71
N THR A 338 13.63 -45.06 -44.44
CA THR A 338 14.66 -45.45 -45.40
C THR A 338 14.66 -44.50 -46.61
N GLU A 339 15.78 -44.39 -47.31
CA GLU A 339 15.93 -43.51 -48.48
C GLU A 339 14.91 -43.84 -49.61
N ASP A 340 14.62 -45.13 -49.84
CA ASP A 340 13.58 -45.59 -50.78
C ASP A 340 12.17 -45.15 -50.32
N GLY A 341 11.90 -45.25 -49.02
CA GLY A 341 10.64 -44.81 -48.42
C GLY A 341 10.39 -43.31 -48.61
N VAL A 342 11.40 -42.47 -48.34
CA VAL A 342 11.30 -41.01 -48.55
C VAL A 342 11.00 -40.68 -50.01
N SER A 343 11.70 -41.33 -50.95
CA SER A 343 11.54 -41.08 -52.39
C SER A 343 10.12 -41.39 -52.88
N ARG A 344 9.56 -42.54 -52.47
CA ARG A 344 8.20 -42.95 -52.83
C ARG A 344 7.11 -42.04 -52.26
N LEU A 345 7.28 -41.56 -51.02
CA LEU A 345 6.34 -40.64 -50.40
C LEU A 345 6.33 -39.27 -51.09
N LYS A 346 7.51 -38.76 -51.47
CA LYS A 346 7.61 -37.51 -52.25
C LYS A 346 6.99 -37.65 -53.64
N GLU A 347 7.14 -38.79 -54.31
CA GLU A 347 6.49 -39.05 -55.61
C GLU A 347 4.96 -39.09 -55.49
N ASN A 348 4.42 -39.78 -54.48
CA ASN A 348 2.98 -39.82 -54.23
C ASN A 348 2.42 -38.42 -53.92
N TYR A 349 3.13 -37.65 -53.09
CA TYR A 349 2.77 -36.27 -52.81
C TYR A 349 2.75 -35.41 -54.09
N GLY A 350 3.75 -35.54 -54.95
CA GLY A 350 3.79 -34.81 -56.23
C GLY A 350 2.59 -35.12 -57.14
N LYS A 351 2.14 -36.37 -57.18
CA LYS A 351 0.98 -36.80 -58.00
C LYS A 351 -0.37 -36.37 -57.41
N ASN A 352 -0.49 -36.32 -56.07
CA ASN A 352 -1.75 -36.17 -55.36
C ASN A 352 -1.81 -34.95 -54.42
N SER A 353 -0.92 -33.96 -54.61
CA SER A 353 -0.70 -32.85 -53.66
C SER A 353 -1.99 -32.13 -53.25
N GLY A 354 -2.86 -31.78 -54.21
CA GLY A 354 -4.12 -31.11 -53.93
C GLY A 354 -5.06 -31.91 -53.01
N LYS A 355 -5.22 -33.22 -53.28
CA LYS A 355 -6.07 -34.12 -52.49
C LYS A 355 -5.48 -34.36 -51.09
N ILE A 356 -4.17 -34.56 -51.02
CA ILE A 356 -3.45 -34.78 -49.75
C ILE A 356 -3.52 -33.52 -48.89
N CYS A 357 -3.30 -32.34 -49.45
CA CYS A 357 -3.39 -31.07 -48.71
C CYS A 357 -4.82 -30.78 -48.22
N ASP A 358 -5.85 -31.04 -49.03
CA ASP A 358 -7.23 -30.84 -48.58
C ASP A 358 -7.60 -31.84 -47.47
N HIS A 359 -7.30 -33.13 -47.65
CA HIS A 359 -7.53 -34.15 -46.63
C HIS A 359 -6.80 -33.82 -45.32
N ALA A 360 -5.56 -33.32 -45.41
CA ALA A 360 -4.75 -32.94 -44.27
C ALA A 360 -5.14 -31.57 -43.64
N SER A 361 -6.15 -30.88 -44.18
CA SER A 361 -6.56 -29.55 -43.72
C SER A 361 -7.89 -29.62 -42.97
N LEU A 362 -7.81 -29.64 -41.64
CA LEU A 362 -8.96 -29.45 -40.75
C LEU A 362 -9.25 -27.96 -40.52
N ILE A 363 -10.52 -27.64 -40.28
CA ILE A 363 -10.99 -26.30 -39.93
C ILE A 363 -10.88 -26.15 -38.41
N GLY A 364 -9.85 -25.45 -37.92
CA GLY A 364 -9.57 -25.26 -36.49
C GLY A 364 -8.50 -24.20 -36.24
N SER A 365 -8.39 -23.69 -35.01
CA SER A 365 -7.41 -22.65 -34.65
C SER A 365 -6.06 -23.27 -34.33
N GLY A 366 -4.98 -22.74 -34.91
CA GLY A 366 -3.61 -23.15 -34.58
C GLY A 366 -3.17 -24.53 -35.10
N VAL A 367 -3.96 -25.16 -35.97
CA VAL A 367 -3.67 -26.50 -36.50
C VAL A 367 -2.58 -26.45 -37.58
N THR A 368 -1.51 -27.22 -37.43
CA THR A 368 -0.40 -27.21 -38.39
C THR A 368 -0.72 -28.01 -39.66
N LYS A 369 -0.54 -27.37 -40.83
CA LYS A 369 -0.83 -28.00 -42.12
C LYS A 369 0.31 -28.90 -42.60
N THR A 370 -0.05 -29.94 -43.34
CA THR A 370 0.90 -30.75 -44.12
C THR A 370 0.87 -30.26 -45.57
N ASP A 371 1.74 -29.31 -45.91
CA ASP A 371 1.68 -28.52 -47.16
C ASP A 371 2.95 -28.64 -48.03
N SER A 372 3.87 -29.53 -47.66
CA SER A 372 5.11 -29.81 -48.40
C SER A 372 5.37 -31.30 -48.52
N ALA A 373 6.11 -31.69 -49.57
CA ALA A 373 6.55 -33.06 -49.78
C ALA A 373 7.47 -33.53 -48.64
N GLU A 374 8.33 -32.64 -48.14
CA GLU A 374 9.17 -32.85 -46.96
C GLU A 374 8.31 -33.10 -45.72
N GLY A 375 7.33 -32.23 -45.43
CA GLY A 375 6.42 -32.40 -44.29
C GLY A 375 5.63 -33.71 -44.37
N TYR A 376 5.09 -34.05 -45.53
CA TYR A 376 4.39 -35.32 -45.74
C TYR A 376 5.30 -36.52 -45.49
N ALA A 377 6.50 -36.53 -46.07
CA ALA A 377 7.45 -37.62 -45.86
C ALA A 377 7.88 -37.75 -44.39
N THR A 378 8.12 -36.63 -43.70
CA THR A 378 8.55 -36.60 -42.30
C THR A 378 7.49 -37.15 -41.34
N TYR A 379 6.22 -36.81 -41.52
CA TYR A 379 5.14 -37.19 -40.58
C TYR A 379 4.42 -38.50 -40.95
N TYR A 380 4.54 -38.99 -42.20
CA TYR A 380 3.89 -40.23 -42.64
C TYR A 380 4.16 -41.43 -41.69
N PRO A 381 3.15 -42.26 -41.35
CA PRO A 381 1.78 -42.34 -41.89
C PRO A 381 0.76 -41.37 -41.29
N PHE A 382 1.21 -40.41 -40.49
CA PHE A 382 0.39 -39.36 -39.92
C PHE A 382 0.47 -38.07 -40.75
N TYR A 383 -0.50 -37.19 -40.56
CA TYR A 383 -0.38 -35.78 -40.92
C TYR A 383 0.14 -34.96 -39.75
N LYS A 384 0.78 -33.83 -40.07
CA LYS A 384 1.37 -32.93 -39.08
C LYS A 384 0.38 -32.52 -37.99
N TYR A 385 -0.84 -32.15 -38.38
CA TYR A 385 -1.90 -31.77 -37.43
C TYR A 385 -2.28 -32.87 -36.44
N GLN A 386 -2.10 -34.14 -36.79
CA GLN A 386 -2.51 -35.25 -35.93
C GLN A 386 -1.64 -35.32 -34.67
N PHE A 387 -0.41 -34.79 -34.70
CA PHE A 387 0.41 -34.64 -33.51
C PHE A 387 -0.13 -33.57 -32.58
N ASP A 388 -0.54 -32.43 -33.12
CA ASP A 388 -1.19 -31.36 -32.34
C ASP A 388 -2.48 -31.88 -31.68
N LEU A 389 -3.31 -32.61 -32.46
CA LEU A 389 -4.56 -33.18 -31.95
C LEU A 389 -4.35 -34.32 -30.96
N LEU A 390 -3.44 -35.25 -31.24
CA LEU A 390 -3.15 -36.38 -30.34
C LEU A 390 -2.58 -35.88 -29.01
N GLN A 391 -1.71 -34.87 -29.05
CA GLN A 391 -1.20 -34.22 -27.85
C GLN A 391 -2.35 -33.64 -27.01
N ASN A 392 -3.27 -32.90 -27.64
CA ASN A 392 -4.40 -32.34 -26.90
C ASN A 392 -5.42 -33.39 -26.47
N PHE A 393 -5.63 -34.45 -27.24
CA PHE A 393 -6.54 -35.55 -26.90
C PHE A 393 -6.08 -36.30 -25.63
N LEU A 394 -4.78 -36.55 -25.51
CA LEU A 394 -4.24 -37.26 -24.37
C LEU A 394 -4.13 -36.40 -23.11
N PHE A 395 -3.95 -35.08 -23.24
CA PHE A 395 -3.53 -34.20 -22.12
C PHE A 395 -4.34 -32.90 -21.94
N GLY A 396 -5.29 -32.60 -22.83
CA GLY A 396 -6.11 -31.38 -22.85
C GLY A 396 -5.34 -30.11 -23.27
N THR A 397 -6.04 -29.05 -23.70
CA THR A 397 -5.38 -27.80 -24.17
C THR A 397 -4.66 -27.01 -23.06
N LYS A 398 -5.11 -27.15 -21.81
CA LYS A 398 -4.48 -26.50 -20.64
C LYS A 398 -3.26 -27.24 -20.09
N GLY A 399 -3.01 -28.46 -20.59
CA GLY A 399 -1.83 -29.26 -20.27
C GLY A 399 -0.52 -28.72 -20.87
N TYR A 400 -0.58 -27.63 -21.65
CA TYR A 400 0.58 -26.95 -22.26
C TYR A 400 1.67 -26.58 -21.25
N ALA A 401 1.30 -26.39 -19.97
CA ALA A 401 2.24 -26.27 -18.87
C ALA A 401 2.74 -27.66 -18.42
N SER A 402 3.76 -28.17 -19.12
CA SER A 402 4.77 -29.09 -18.57
C SER A 402 4.25 -30.21 -17.64
N THR A 403 3.24 -30.99 -18.05
CA THR A 403 2.83 -32.14 -17.24
C THR A 403 3.56 -33.43 -17.63
N LYS A 404 3.95 -34.13 -16.56
CA LYS A 404 4.85 -35.27 -16.47
C LYS A 404 4.49 -36.50 -17.33
N VAL A 405 3.24 -36.56 -17.77
CA VAL A 405 2.60 -37.72 -18.43
C VAL A 405 2.50 -37.49 -19.95
N ALA A 406 2.60 -36.23 -20.39
CA ALA A 406 2.31 -35.78 -21.75
C ALA A 406 3.26 -36.33 -22.81
N ALA A 407 4.54 -36.09 -22.62
CA ALA A 407 5.60 -36.52 -23.55
C ALA A 407 5.63 -38.05 -23.75
N ARG A 408 5.47 -38.79 -22.65
CA ARG A 408 5.58 -40.26 -22.63
C ARG A 408 4.36 -40.92 -23.26
N GLY A 409 3.16 -40.45 -22.94
CA GLY A 409 1.93 -40.96 -23.57
C GLY A 409 1.93 -40.71 -25.07
N LEU A 410 2.41 -39.55 -25.54
CA LEU A 410 2.47 -39.25 -26.97
C LEU A 410 3.38 -40.23 -27.74
N ILE A 411 4.57 -40.53 -27.20
CA ILE A 411 5.51 -41.50 -27.81
C ILE A 411 4.93 -42.91 -27.80
N ILE A 412 4.36 -43.36 -26.66
CA ILE A 412 3.79 -44.70 -26.52
C ILE A 412 2.58 -44.86 -27.45
N THR A 413 1.63 -43.94 -27.42
CA THR A 413 0.44 -44.00 -28.29
C THR A 413 0.82 -43.94 -29.76
N THR A 414 1.80 -43.11 -30.15
CA THR A 414 2.29 -43.10 -31.55
C THR A 414 2.90 -44.45 -31.93
N TYR A 415 3.70 -45.06 -31.05
CA TYR A 415 4.28 -46.38 -31.27
C TYR A 415 3.19 -47.48 -31.32
N ASP A 416 2.20 -47.44 -30.44
CA ASP A 416 1.08 -48.39 -30.41
C ASP A 416 0.21 -48.27 -31.67
N ILE A 417 -0.08 -47.06 -32.16
CA ILE A 417 -0.76 -46.88 -33.44
C ILE A 417 0.06 -47.51 -34.57
N LEU A 418 1.37 -47.24 -34.63
CA LEU A 418 2.26 -47.83 -35.63
C LEU A 418 2.24 -49.37 -35.56
N LYS A 419 2.37 -49.94 -34.36
CA LYS A 419 2.48 -51.39 -34.11
C LYS A 419 1.14 -52.13 -34.20
N GLN A 420 0.04 -51.56 -33.73
CA GLN A 420 -1.24 -52.28 -33.61
C GLN A 420 -2.20 -51.96 -34.77
N GLU A 421 -2.17 -50.74 -35.29
CA GLU A 421 -3.20 -50.25 -36.22
C GLU A 421 -2.73 -50.14 -37.68
N VAL A 422 -1.46 -49.75 -37.93
CA VAL A 422 -1.03 -49.37 -39.29
C VAL A 422 0.15 -50.16 -39.88
N GLN A 423 0.94 -50.92 -39.12
CA GLN A 423 2.12 -51.64 -39.65
C GLN A 423 1.83 -52.57 -40.84
N HIS A 424 0.61 -53.11 -40.94
CA HIS A 424 0.20 -54.05 -41.98
C HIS A 424 -0.65 -53.42 -43.08
N GLN A 425 -0.97 -52.13 -42.96
CA GLN A 425 -1.71 -51.41 -43.99
C GLN A 425 -0.86 -51.16 -45.23
N GLU A 426 -1.56 -51.02 -46.36
CA GLU A 426 -0.94 -50.67 -47.64
C GLU A 426 -0.32 -49.28 -47.58
N LEU A 427 0.80 -49.12 -48.27
CA LEU A 427 1.46 -47.82 -48.42
C LEU A 427 0.48 -46.78 -48.99
N PHE A 428 0.60 -45.54 -48.51
CA PHE A 428 -0.25 -44.36 -48.79
C PHE A 428 -1.56 -44.26 -48.00
N LYS A 429 -1.97 -45.28 -47.25
CA LYS A 429 -3.02 -45.10 -46.22
C LYS A 429 -2.49 -44.26 -45.07
N THR A 430 -3.36 -43.44 -44.50
CA THR A 430 -3.05 -42.59 -43.34
C THR A 430 -3.84 -43.01 -42.11
N VAL A 431 -3.32 -42.65 -40.94
CA VAL A 431 -3.98 -42.90 -39.66
C VAL A 431 -5.30 -42.10 -39.59
N THR A 432 -6.36 -42.71 -39.03
CA THR A 432 -7.64 -42.03 -38.80
C THR A 432 -7.82 -41.60 -37.34
N GLY A 433 -8.75 -40.66 -37.10
CA GLY A 433 -9.09 -40.15 -35.77
C GLY A 433 -9.64 -41.22 -34.82
N TRP A 434 -10.41 -42.20 -35.30
CA TRP A 434 -10.88 -43.30 -34.44
C TRP A 434 -9.75 -44.25 -34.03
N GLN A 435 -8.74 -44.48 -34.89
CA GLN A 435 -7.55 -45.27 -34.53
C GLN A 435 -6.73 -44.55 -33.46
N ILE A 436 -6.60 -43.23 -33.60
CA ILE A 436 -5.96 -42.39 -32.59
C ILE A 436 -6.74 -42.43 -31.27
N ALA A 437 -8.07 -42.30 -31.31
CA ALA A 437 -8.92 -42.36 -30.11
C ALA A 437 -8.79 -43.70 -29.38
N LYS A 438 -8.80 -44.80 -30.14
CA LYS A 438 -8.77 -46.16 -29.63
C LYS A 438 -7.47 -46.46 -28.90
N GLU A 439 -6.32 -46.16 -29.52
CA GLU A 439 -5.00 -46.44 -28.92
C GLU A 439 -4.59 -45.36 -27.92
N GLY A 440 -5.08 -44.12 -28.06
CA GLY A 440 -4.87 -43.06 -27.08
C GLY A 440 -5.69 -43.23 -25.80
N GLN A 441 -6.84 -43.91 -25.88
CA GLN A 441 -7.69 -44.22 -24.74
C GLN A 441 -8.15 -45.69 -24.79
N PRO A 442 -7.26 -46.66 -24.54
CA PRO A 442 -7.56 -48.10 -24.68
C PRO A 442 -8.58 -48.61 -23.67
N GLN A 443 -8.78 -47.88 -22.55
CA GLN A 443 -9.81 -48.15 -21.54
C GLN A 443 -10.70 -46.91 -21.34
N PRO A 444 -11.60 -46.60 -22.29
CA PRO A 444 -12.51 -45.48 -22.14
C PRO A 444 -13.50 -45.75 -21.00
N PRO A 445 -14.05 -44.71 -20.34
CA PRO A 445 -15.02 -44.87 -19.27
C PRO A 445 -16.21 -45.73 -19.71
N ILE A 446 -16.69 -46.62 -18.84
CA ILE A 446 -17.81 -47.56 -19.13
C ILE A 446 -19.03 -46.84 -19.74
N ARG A 447 -19.32 -45.62 -19.27
CA ARG A 447 -20.42 -44.80 -19.80
C ARG A 447 -20.22 -44.38 -21.26
N LEU A 448 -18.99 -44.03 -21.63
CA LEU A 448 -18.63 -43.68 -23.00
C LEU A 448 -18.69 -44.92 -23.90
N VAL A 449 -18.25 -46.09 -23.41
CA VAL A 449 -18.42 -47.38 -24.08
C VAL A 449 -19.90 -47.68 -24.34
N ASN A 450 -20.77 -47.50 -23.34
CA ASN A 450 -22.21 -47.68 -23.51
C ASN A 450 -22.79 -46.75 -24.58
N ARG A 451 -22.29 -45.52 -24.70
CA ARG A 451 -22.71 -44.58 -25.77
C ARG A 451 -22.24 -45.05 -27.14
N TYR A 452 -21.00 -45.53 -27.26
CA TYR A 452 -20.49 -46.14 -28.50
C TYR A 452 -21.36 -47.33 -28.92
N ASP A 453 -21.70 -48.21 -27.99
CA ASP A 453 -22.54 -49.38 -28.24
C ASP A 453 -23.99 -49.01 -28.57
N ASN A 454 -24.55 -47.98 -27.92
CA ASN A 454 -25.89 -47.47 -28.22
C ASN A 454 -25.96 -46.84 -29.61
N ALA A 455 -24.98 -46.03 -29.98
CA ALA A 455 -24.90 -45.46 -31.30
C ALA A 455 -24.72 -46.54 -32.38
N GLU A 456 -23.87 -47.53 -32.13
CA GLU A 456 -23.70 -48.69 -32.99
C GLU A 456 -25.03 -49.45 -33.16
N ARG A 457 -25.81 -49.60 -32.08
CA ARG A 457 -27.13 -50.25 -32.13
C ARG A 457 -28.14 -49.43 -32.95
N ILE A 458 -28.25 -48.13 -32.69
CA ILE A 458 -29.18 -47.23 -33.41
C ILE A 458 -28.88 -47.25 -34.91
N LEU A 459 -27.61 -47.05 -35.28
CA LEU A 459 -27.21 -47.03 -36.68
C LEU A 459 -27.35 -48.39 -37.37
N LYS A 460 -27.18 -49.51 -36.65
CA LYS A 460 -27.47 -50.85 -37.18
C LYS A 460 -28.97 -51.08 -37.40
N ILE A 461 -29.83 -50.62 -36.50
CA ILE A 461 -31.29 -50.73 -36.64
C ILE A 461 -31.76 -49.95 -37.88
N GLU A 462 -31.21 -48.76 -38.09
CA GLU A 462 -31.50 -47.90 -39.25
C GLU A 462 -30.69 -48.27 -40.52
N ALA A 463 -30.00 -49.43 -40.52
CA ALA A 463 -29.23 -49.97 -41.64
C ALA A 463 -28.16 -49.03 -42.25
N SER A 464 -27.50 -48.22 -41.42
CA SER A 464 -26.42 -47.32 -41.85
C SER A 464 -25.11 -48.09 -42.17
N PRO A 465 -24.36 -47.71 -43.22
CA PRO A 465 -23.05 -48.29 -43.54
C PRO A 465 -21.92 -47.79 -42.62
N ILE A 466 -22.18 -46.76 -41.80
CA ILE A 466 -21.21 -46.17 -40.87
C ILE A 466 -21.28 -46.89 -39.51
N SER A 467 -20.12 -47.30 -38.99
CA SER A 467 -20.04 -47.79 -37.61
C SER A 467 -20.24 -46.63 -36.64
N GLY A 468 -21.29 -46.74 -35.81
CA GLY A 468 -21.58 -45.77 -34.75
C GLY A 468 -20.44 -45.66 -33.75
N ARG A 469 -19.79 -46.77 -33.40
CA ARG A 469 -18.62 -46.75 -32.51
C ARG A 469 -17.47 -45.94 -33.07
N LYS A 470 -17.04 -46.22 -34.32
CA LYS A 470 -15.94 -45.49 -34.96
C LYS A 470 -16.27 -44.02 -35.16
N LEU A 471 -17.55 -43.71 -35.44
CA LEU A 471 -18.01 -42.33 -35.63
C LEU A 471 -17.92 -41.55 -34.32
N LEU A 472 -18.42 -42.11 -33.21
CA LEU A 472 -18.29 -41.46 -31.90
C LEU A 472 -16.85 -41.43 -31.41
N GLU A 473 -16.01 -42.44 -31.66
CA GLU A 473 -14.57 -42.40 -31.35
C GLU A 473 -13.88 -41.24 -32.10
N THR A 474 -14.27 -40.99 -33.35
CA THR A 474 -13.78 -39.83 -34.13
C THR A 474 -14.28 -38.50 -33.57
N ILE A 475 -15.56 -38.40 -33.21
CA ILE A 475 -16.13 -37.19 -32.60
C ILE A 475 -15.50 -36.93 -31.23
N ASN A 476 -15.27 -37.97 -30.44
CA ASN A 476 -14.60 -37.92 -29.14
C ASN A 476 -13.17 -37.39 -29.31
N PHE A 477 -12.41 -37.94 -30.27
CA PHE A 477 -11.06 -37.46 -30.58
C PHE A 477 -11.04 -35.96 -30.90
N LEU A 478 -11.94 -35.50 -31.79
CA LEU A 478 -12.00 -34.09 -32.17
C LEU A 478 -12.47 -33.19 -31.02
N SER A 479 -13.46 -33.64 -30.24
CA SER A 479 -14.04 -32.86 -29.15
C SER A 479 -13.07 -32.70 -27.98
N GLU A 480 -12.42 -33.79 -27.56
CA GLU A 480 -11.45 -33.81 -26.45
C GLU A 480 -10.12 -33.15 -26.84
N ALA A 481 -9.76 -33.13 -28.12
CA ALA A 481 -8.58 -32.38 -28.59
C ALA A 481 -8.78 -30.86 -28.54
N GLU A 482 -10.01 -30.35 -28.40
CA GLU A 482 -10.42 -28.95 -28.15
C GLU A 482 -9.94 -27.85 -29.15
N VAL A 483 -8.96 -28.11 -30.01
CA VAL A 483 -8.42 -27.15 -31.00
C VAL A 483 -9.16 -27.18 -32.33
N THR A 484 -9.92 -28.25 -32.58
CA THR A 484 -10.69 -28.45 -33.81
C THR A 484 -12.12 -28.83 -33.45
N PRO A 485 -13.13 -28.01 -33.82
CA PRO A 485 -14.51 -28.36 -33.56
C PRO A 485 -14.93 -29.60 -34.37
N ALA A 486 -15.74 -30.47 -33.77
CA ALA A 486 -16.35 -31.63 -34.41
C ALA A 486 -17.48 -31.20 -35.38
N THR A 487 -17.11 -30.47 -36.42
CA THR A 487 -17.99 -30.11 -37.55
C THR A 487 -18.04 -31.26 -38.56
N LEU A 488 -19.09 -31.33 -39.37
CA LEU A 488 -19.23 -32.35 -40.41
C LEU A 488 -17.96 -32.49 -41.30
N PRO A 489 -17.36 -31.41 -41.85
CA PRO A 489 -16.15 -31.54 -42.66
C PRO A 489 -14.96 -32.14 -41.91
N ASN A 490 -14.77 -31.77 -40.63
CA ASN A 490 -13.67 -32.27 -39.81
C ASN A 490 -13.86 -33.75 -39.42
N ILE A 491 -15.10 -34.13 -39.12
CA ILE A 491 -15.47 -35.51 -38.80
C ILE A 491 -15.17 -36.41 -40.00
N VAL A 492 -15.59 -36.02 -41.21
CA VAL A 492 -15.36 -36.81 -42.43
C VAL A 492 -13.86 -36.98 -42.71
N LYS A 493 -13.08 -35.89 -42.71
CA LYS A 493 -11.62 -35.94 -42.95
C LYS A 493 -10.88 -36.77 -41.89
N SER A 494 -11.34 -36.75 -40.65
CA SER A 494 -10.72 -37.55 -39.58
C SER A 494 -11.19 -39.01 -39.57
N PHE A 495 -12.33 -39.34 -40.19
CA PHE A 495 -12.89 -40.69 -40.19
C PHE A 495 -12.28 -41.59 -41.28
N ILE A 496 -11.88 -41.01 -42.42
CA ILE A 496 -11.36 -41.74 -43.59
C ILE A 496 -9.82 -41.85 -43.58
N SER A 497 -9.29 -42.93 -44.16
CA SER A 497 -7.84 -43.16 -44.36
C SER A 497 -7.37 -42.93 -45.80
N ASP A 498 -8.31 -42.80 -46.73
CA ASP A 498 -8.08 -42.59 -48.16
C ASP A 498 -8.84 -41.33 -48.60
N PRO A 499 -8.13 -40.26 -49.03
CA PRO A 499 -8.72 -39.03 -49.54
C PRO A 499 -9.75 -39.24 -50.66
N GLU A 500 -9.64 -40.31 -51.47
CA GLU A 500 -10.54 -40.57 -52.59
C GLU A 500 -11.98 -40.90 -52.15
N THR A 501 -12.19 -41.26 -50.88
CA THR A 501 -13.49 -41.70 -50.37
C THR A 501 -14.37 -40.59 -49.79
N TYR A 502 -13.88 -39.34 -49.77
CA TYR A 502 -14.49 -38.20 -49.06
C TYR A 502 -15.98 -37.99 -49.37
N HIS A 503 -16.34 -37.78 -50.64
CA HIS A 503 -17.71 -37.43 -51.03
C HIS A 503 -18.72 -38.53 -50.73
N LYS A 504 -18.34 -39.80 -50.91
CA LYS A 504 -19.22 -40.94 -50.63
C LYS A 504 -19.55 -41.02 -49.14
N VAL A 505 -18.52 -40.88 -48.30
CA VAL A 505 -18.66 -41.05 -46.85
C VAL A 505 -19.35 -39.85 -46.19
N GLN A 506 -19.25 -38.64 -46.77
CA GLN A 506 -19.89 -37.44 -46.26
C GLN A 506 -21.43 -37.56 -46.15
N ASP A 507 -22.09 -38.08 -47.20
CA ASP A 507 -23.54 -38.25 -47.21
C ASP A 507 -23.99 -39.31 -46.19
N GLU A 508 -23.23 -40.39 -46.07
CA GLU A 508 -23.47 -41.47 -45.11
C GLU A 508 -23.31 -40.99 -43.66
N ILE A 509 -22.31 -40.15 -43.38
CA ILE A 509 -22.09 -39.57 -42.05
C ILE A 509 -23.16 -38.54 -41.70
N THR A 510 -23.62 -37.70 -42.64
CA THR A 510 -24.64 -36.67 -42.36
C THR A 510 -25.93 -37.30 -41.82
N LYS A 511 -26.42 -38.36 -42.49
CA LYS A 511 -27.60 -39.11 -42.04
C LYS A 511 -27.39 -39.77 -40.67
N ALA A 512 -26.20 -40.32 -40.44
CA ALA A 512 -25.86 -40.92 -39.15
C ALA A 512 -25.88 -39.89 -38.01
N LEU A 513 -25.43 -38.65 -38.25
CA LEU A 513 -25.43 -37.58 -37.25
C LEU A 513 -26.85 -37.12 -36.90
N GLU A 514 -27.73 -36.94 -37.89
CA GLU A 514 -29.14 -36.56 -37.68
C GLU A 514 -29.86 -37.58 -36.77
N LEU A 515 -29.74 -38.87 -37.10
CA LEU A 515 -30.33 -39.96 -36.31
C LEU A 515 -29.83 -39.97 -34.85
N LEU A 516 -28.55 -39.66 -34.64
CA LEU A 516 -27.96 -39.64 -33.30
C LEU A 516 -28.32 -38.36 -32.51
N VAL A 517 -28.58 -37.23 -33.17
CA VAL A 517 -29.10 -36.01 -32.53
C VAL A 517 -30.55 -36.22 -32.09
N ASP A 518 -31.39 -36.79 -32.95
CA ASP A 518 -32.78 -37.10 -32.63
C ASP A 518 -32.89 -38.12 -31.48
N ALA A 519 -32.01 -39.12 -31.47
CA ALA A 519 -31.91 -40.10 -30.39
C ALA A 519 -31.25 -39.55 -29.10
N LYS A 520 -30.90 -38.26 -29.06
CA LYS A 520 -30.22 -37.59 -27.94
C LYS A 520 -28.88 -38.25 -27.55
N ILE A 521 -28.19 -38.90 -28.49
CA ILE A 521 -26.82 -39.42 -28.31
C ILE A 521 -25.79 -38.32 -28.61
N LEU A 522 -26.12 -37.45 -29.55
CA LEU A 522 -25.35 -36.25 -29.89
C LEU A 522 -26.16 -34.99 -29.59
N LEU A 523 -25.47 -33.87 -29.37
CA LEU A 523 -26.02 -32.53 -29.40
C LEU A 523 -25.40 -31.78 -30.56
N ASP A 524 -26.25 -31.07 -31.30
CA ASP A 524 -25.82 -30.06 -32.25
C ASP A 524 -25.87 -28.68 -31.55
N THR A 525 -24.69 -28.12 -31.31
CA THR A 525 -24.56 -26.74 -30.84
C THR A 525 -23.78 -25.98 -31.91
N ASN A 526 -24.42 -25.02 -32.60
CA ASN A 526 -23.78 -24.19 -33.62
C ASN A 526 -23.06 -24.99 -34.73
N LYS A 527 -23.66 -26.08 -35.23
CA LYS A 527 -23.06 -26.98 -36.24
C LYS A 527 -21.83 -27.75 -35.76
N THR A 528 -21.71 -27.94 -34.45
CA THR A 528 -20.67 -28.77 -33.83
C THR A 528 -21.33 -29.89 -33.04
N TYR A 529 -20.86 -31.11 -33.24
CA TYR A 529 -21.45 -32.31 -32.65
C TYR A 529 -20.68 -32.73 -31.40
N ARG A 530 -21.38 -32.93 -30.28
CA ARG A 530 -20.79 -33.48 -29.05
C ARG A 530 -21.64 -34.60 -28.48
N ILE A 531 -20.99 -35.56 -27.80
CA ILE A 531 -21.68 -36.70 -27.17
C ILE A 531 -22.43 -36.22 -25.91
N THR A 532 -23.69 -36.61 -25.75
CA THR A 532 -24.48 -36.27 -24.55
C THR A 532 -23.98 -36.96 -23.29
N SER A 533 -23.90 -36.18 -22.20
CA SER A 533 -23.65 -36.75 -20.87
C SER A 533 -24.93 -37.36 -20.28
N ASP A 534 -24.79 -38.35 -19.39
CA ASP A 534 -25.94 -38.99 -18.71
C ASP A 534 -26.79 -37.99 -17.90
N VAL A 535 -26.12 -37.00 -17.32
CA VAL A 535 -26.76 -35.98 -16.51
C VAL A 535 -27.59 -35.04 -17.39
N GLU A 536 -27.09 -34.70 -18.58
CA GLU A 536 -27.75 -33.78 -19.51
C GLU A 536 -29.06 -34.34 -20.06
N GLN A 537 -29.09 -35.65 -20.35
CA GLN A 537 -30.30 -36.34 -20.79
C GLN A 537 -31.38 -36.35 -19.69
N ARG A 538 -31.00 -36.64 -18.44
CA ARG A 538 -31.92 -36.61 -17.29
C ARG A 538 -32.51 -35.23 -17.07
N LEU A 539 -31.70 -34.17 -17.19
CA LEU A 539 -32.15 -32.79 -17.05
C LEU A 539 -33.14 -32.39 -18.15
N LEU A 540 -32.90 -32.78 -19.40
CA LEU A 540 -33.82 -32.50 -20.51
C LEU A 540 -35.21 -33.13 -20.31
N ASP A 541 -35.26 -34.36 -19.83
CA ASP A 541 -36.53 -35.05 -19.59
C ASP A 541 -37.30 -34.41 -18.41
N GLU A 542 -36.57 -33.98 -17.38
CA GLU A 542 -37.14 -33.26 -16.24
C GLU A 542 -37.67 -31.86 -16.62
N MET A 543 -36.94 -31.12 -17.46
CA MET A 543 -37.33 -29.80 -17.96
C MET A 543 -38.71 -29.84 -18.63
N ASN A 544 -38.93 -30.86 -19.45
CA ASN A 544 -40.13 -31.01 -20.25
C ASN A 544 -41.33 -31.48 -19.42
N GLY A 545 -41.10 -32.05 -18.23
CA GLY A 545 -42.15 -32.44 -17.28
C GLY A 545 -42.74 -31.29 -16.46
N PHE A 546 -42.16 -30.08 -16.50
CA PHE A 546 -42.59 -28.93 -15.69
C PHE A 546 -43.60 -28.01 -16.41
N THR A 547 -44.72 -27.71 -15.74
CA THR A 547 -45.80 -26.83 -16.23
C THR A 547 -45.72 -25.43 -15.58
N VAL A 548 -45.66 -24.38 -16.41
CA VAL A 548 -45.53 -22.98 -15.97
C VAL A 548 -46.91 -22.34 -15.74
N GLN A 549 -47.11 -21.70 -14.58
CA GLN A 549 -48.39 -21.10 -14.21
C GLN A 549 -48.54 -19.66 -14.73
N GLY A 550 -49.77 -19.24 -15.07
CA GLY A 550 -50.03 -17.93 -15.72
C GLY A 550 -49.58 -16.70 -14.92
N PHE A 551 -49.64 -16.73 -13.57
CA PHE A 551 -49.14 -15.61 -12.76
C PHE A 551 -47.61 -15.43 -12.84
N VAL A 552 -46.87 -16.55 -13.04
CA VAL A 552 -45.42 -16.53 -13.23
C VAL A 552 -45.08 -15.83 -14.55
N LYS A 553 -45.83 -16.16 -15.61
CA LYS A 553 -45.69 -15.52 -16.91
C LYS A 553 -45.94 -14.01 -16.86
N LYS A 554 -46.99 -13.57 -16.13
CA LYS A 554 -47.28 -12.14 -15.91
C LYS A 554 -46.15 -11.44 -15.16
N LYS A 555 -45.62 -12.06 -14.10
CA LYS A 555 -44.47 -11.53 -13.35
C LYS A 555 -43.23 -11.38 -14.24
N GLN A 556 -43.00 -12.34 -15.13
CA GLN A 556 -41.89 -12.28 -16.07
C GLN A 556 -42.07 -11.17 -17.11
N LEU A 557 -43.28 -10.94 -17.62
CA LEU A 557 -43.54 -9.78 -18.50
C LEU A 557 -43.25 -8.44 -17.80
N ILE A 558 -43.65 -8.30 -16.53
CA ILE A 558 -43.37 -7.09 -15.73
C ILE A 558 -41.86 -6.87 -15.58
N SER A 559 -41.07 -7.94 -15.40
CA SER A 559 -39.61 -7.84 -15.30
C SER A 559 -38.98 -7.33 -16.61
N VAL A 560 -39.52 -7.75 -17.75
CA VAL A 560 -39.08 -7.28 -19.07
C VAL A 560 -39.50 -5.83 -19.31
N TYR A 561 -40.73 -5.42 -18.98
CA TYR A 561 -41.13 -4.01 -19.02
C TYR A 561 -40.26 -3.10 -18.14
N LYS A 562 -39.84 -3.57 -16.96
CA LYS A 562 -38.92 -2.82 -16.08
C LYS A 562 -37.54 -2.62 -16.69
N SER A 563 -37.09 -3.53 -17.56
CA SER A 563 -35.76 -3.53 -18.18
C SER A 563 -35.76 -3.03 -19.62
N SER A 564 -36.91 -2.68 -20.19
CA SER A 564 -37.00 -2.19 -21.58
C SER A 564 -36.39 -0.80 -21.75
N SER A 565 -35.71 -0.61 -22.89
CA SER A 565 -35.15 0.65 -23.36
C SER A 565 -36.25 1.64 -23.75
N PHE A 566 -37.39 1.16 -24.24
CA PHE A 566 -38.59 1.98 -24.44
C PHE A 566 -38.98 2.70 -23.15
N LYS A 567 -39.14 1.94 -22.04
CA LYS A 567 -39.48 2.50 -20.72
C LYS A 567 -38.42 3.49 -20.25
N GLN A 568 -37.13 3.19 -20.42
CA GLN A 568 -36.05 4.11 -20.07
C GLN A 568 -36.18 5.45 -20.81
N THR A 569 -36.50 5.41 -22.10
CA THR A 569 -36.63 6.61 -22.94
C THR A 569 -37.81 7.49 -22.50
N ILE A 570 -38.93 6.88 -22.13
CA ILE A 570 -40.12 7.63 -21.68
C ILE A 570 -40.12 7.95 -20.18
N SER A 571 -39.18 7.41 -19.40
CA SER A 571 -39.12 7.64 -17.94
C SER A 571 -38.74 9.07 -17.57
N ARG A 572 -38.06 9.78 -18.47
CA ARG A 572 -37.53 11.11 -18.24
C ARG A 572 -37.56 11.96 -19.50
N VAL A 573 -38.02 13.20 -19.38
CA VAL A 573 -38.04 14.19 -20.47
C VAL A 573 -37.31 15.45 -20.07
N ILE A 574 -36.56 16.01 -21.02
CA ILE A 574 -35.92 17.32 -20.87
C ILE A 574 -36.80 18.38 -21.54
N ASP A 575 -37.24 19.37 -20.75
CA ASP A 575 -37.96 20.56 -21.22
C ASP A 575 -37.24 21.81 -20.69
N ASN A 576 -36.85 22.74 -21.57
CA ASN A 576 -36.05 23.94 -21.24
C ASN A 576 -34.79 23.66 -20.39
N GLY A 577 -34.08 22.57 -20.66
CA GLY A 577 -32.88 22.19 -19.91
C GLY A 577 -33.15 21.56 -18.54
N LEU A 578 -34.42 21.38 -18.15
CA LEU A 578 -34.83 20.72 -16.91
C LEU A 578 -35.33 19.32 -17.17
N SER A 579 -34.94 18.41 -16.29
CA SER A 579 -35.32 17.01 -16.34
C SER A 579 -36.59 16.76 -15.53
N TYR A 580 -37.57 16.11 -16.15
CA TYR A 580 -38.84 15.72 -15.53
C TYR A 580 -39.00 14.21 -15.61
N ASP A 581 -39.17 13.56 -14.46
CA ASP A 581 -39.38 12.11 -14.38
C ASP A 581 -40.88 11.75 -14.38
N PHE A 582 -41.24 10.68 -15.07
CA PHE A 582 -42.61 10.17 -15.20
C PHE A 582 -42.82 8.92 -14.33
N TYR A 583 -43.91 8.89 -13.57
CA TYR A 583 -44.39 7.70 -12.87
C TYR A 583 -45.06 6.76 -13.86
N ILE A 584 -44.47 5.58 -14.06
CA ILE A 584 -44.94 4.62 -15.07
C ILE A 584 -45.47 3.37 -14.37
N THR A 585 -46.71 2.99 -14.64
CA THR A 585 -47.32 1.75 -14.11
C THR A 585 -48.00 0.93 -15.20
N THR A 586 -48.36 -0.32 -14.90
CA THR A 586 -49.29 -1.09 -15.74
C THR A 586 -50.75 -0.73 -15.44
N ASP A 587 -51.69 -1.35 -16.16
CA ASP A 587 -53.12 -1.31 -15.90
C ASP A 587 -53.53 -1.99 -14.58
N ASN A 588 -52.69 -2.87 -14.03
CA ASN A 588 -52.88 -3.44 -12.69
C ASN A 588 -52.07 -2.71 -11.60
N ASP A 589 -51.60 -1.49 -11.90
CA ASP A 589 -50.79 -0.66 -11.01
C ASP A 589 -49.42 -1.29 -10.63
N ASP A 590 -48.88 -2.18 -11.46
CA ASP A 590 -47.51 -2.66 -11.29
C ASP A 590 -46.53 -1.52 -11.57
N GLU A 591 -45.73 -1.14 -10.58
CA GLU A 591 -44.78 -0.02 -10.71
C GLU A 591 -43.60 -0.37 -11.63
N LEU A 592 -43.46 0.35 -12.75
CA LEU A 592 -42.40 0.19 -13.75
C LEU A 592 -41.30 1.27 -13.66
N ASN A 593 -41.70 2.51 -13.33
CA ASN A 593 -40.81 3.60 -12.97
C ASN A 593 -41.38 4.39 -11.79
N VAL A 594 -40.58 4.59 -10.74
CA VAL A 594 -41.02 5.22 -9.48
C VAL A 594 -40.14 6.44 -9.18
N PRO A 595 -40.45 7.62 -9.76
CA PRO A 595 -39.76 8.85 -9.40
C PRO A 595 -40.10 9.31 -7.98
N SER A 596 -39.27 10.21 -7.44
CA SER A 596 -39.52 10.88 -6.16
C SER A 596 -40.84 11.66 -6.17
N GLN A 597 -41.17 12.25 -7.33
CA GLN A 597 -42.40 12.99 -7.56
C GLN A 597 -43.31 12.24 -8.55
N LYS A 598 -44.52 11.86 -8.12
CA LYS A 598 -45.47 11.04 -8.91
C LYS A 598 -46.55 11.87 -9.64
N TYR A 599 -46.25 13.13 -9.97
CA TYR A 599 -47.22 14.07 -10.56
C TYR A 599 -47.36 13.98 -12.09
N LEU A 600 -46.44 13.32 -12.78
CA LEU A 600 -46.49 13.09 -14.23
C LEU A 600 -46.62 11.58 -14.45
N LYS A 601 -47.65 11.10 -15.13
CA LYS A 601 -48.01 9.67 -15.14
C LYS A 601 -48.11 9.07 -16.54
N ILE A 602 -47.70 7.81 -16.68
CA ILE A 602 -47.93 6.97 -17.86
C ILE A 602 -48.44 5.61 -17.40
N LYS A 603 -49.53 5.11 -17.99
CA LYS A 603 -50.03 3.75 -17.77
C LYS A 603 -49.92 2.88 -19.02
N ILE A 604 -49.41 1.66 -18.87
CA ILE A 604 -49.26 0.68 -19.96
C ILE A 604 -50.26 -0.46 -19.76
N LYS A 605 -51.14 -0.71 -20.74
CA LYS A 605 -52.02 -1.89 -20.71
C LYS A 605 -51.21 -3.17 -20.92
N SER A 606 -51.31 -4.14 -20.02
CA SER A 606 -50.59 -5.41 -20.15
C SER A 606 -51.05 -6.20 -21.38
N ILE A 607 -50.11 -6.80 -22.12
CA ILE A 607 -50.42 -7.63 -23.31
C ILE A 607 -51.33 -8.82 -22.93
N TYR A 608 -51.20 -9.36 -21.72
CA TYR A 608 -52.08 -10.41 -21.19
C TYR A 608 -53.51 -9.94 -20.86
N ASN A 609 -53.73 -8.62 -20.80
CA ASN A 609 -55.02 -8.00 -20.48
C ASN A 609 -55.65 -7.30 -21.70
N ILE A 610 -55.04 -7.39 -22.89
CA ILE A 610 -55.65 -6.93 -24.14
C ILE A 610 -56.70 -7.97 -24.54
N SER A 611 -57.93 -7.51 -24.76
CA SER A 611 -59.01 -8.37 -25.21
C SER A 611 -58.79 -8.85 -26.65
N ASP A 612 -59.57 -9.83 -27.12
CA ASP A 612 -59.55 -10.25 -28.52
C ASP A 612 -59.85 -9.08 -29.50
N ASN A 613 -60.44 -7.98 -29.00
CA ASN A 613 -60.71 -6.76 -29.76
C ASN A 613 -59.95 -5.54 -29.19
N ARG A 614 -58.66 -5.45 -29.52
CA ARG A 614 -57.77 -4.33 -29.14
C ARG A 614 -58.35 -2.94 -29.46
N SER A 615 -59.12 -2.79 -30.53
CA SER A 615 -59.72 -1.50 -30.92
C SER A 615 -60.79 -1.03 -29.93
N ALA A 616 -61.58 -1.95 -29.37
CA ALA A 616 -62.57 -1.64 -28.34
C ALA A 616 -61.92 -1.17 -27.03
N ASP A 617 -60.78 -1.77 -26.65
CA ASP A 617 -59.99 -1.36 -25.49
C ASP A 617 -59.49 0.10 -25.60
N ILE A 618 -59.06 0.51 -26.80
CA ILE A 618 -58.58 1.87 -27.07
C ILE A 618 -59.71 2.89 -26.94
N GLU A 619 -60.88 2.64 -27.53
CA GLU A 619 -62.02 3.56 -27.45
C GLU A 619 -62.53 3.74 -26.01
N SER A 620 -62.54 2.67 -25.21
CA SER A 620 -62.89 2.76 -23.78
C SER A 620 -61.95 3.68 -23.01
N LEU A 621 -60.64 3.55 -23.23
CA LEU A 621 -59.63 4.36 -22.54
C LEU A 621 -59.69 5.84 -22.92
N LYS A 622 -59.98 6.18 -24.19
CA LYS A 622 -60.14 7.57 -24.66
C LYS A 622 -61.25 8.31 -23.92
N VAL A 623 -62.42 7.66 -23.78
CA VAL A 623 -63.59 8.25 -23.12
C VAL A 623 -63.35 8.40 -21.62
N GLN A 624 -62.77 7.38 -20.98
CA GLN A 624 -62.58 7.35 -19.53
C GLN A 624 -61.58 8.42 -19.04
N HIS A 625 -60.51 8.70 -19.80
CA HIS A 625 -59.38 9.52 -19.36
C HIS A 625 -59.25 10.87 -20.09
N GLN A 626 -60.37 11.40 -20.61
CA GLN A 626 -60.36 12.64 -21.40
C GLN A 626 -59.99 13.92 -20.62
N ASN A 627 -60.14 13.92 -19.28
CA ASN A 627 -59.90 15.09 -18.43
C ASN A 627 -58.61 15.01 -17.59
N ASP A 628 -57.88 13.89 -17.67
CA ASP A 628 -56.71 13.65 -16.85
C ASP A 628 -55.50 14.38 -17.44
N LYS A 629 -55.19 15.56 -16.89
CA LYS A 629 -54.09 16.42 -17.37
C LYS A 629 -52.70 15.85 -17.10
N ASP A 630 -52.60 14.88 -16.18
CA ASP A 630 -51.35 14.30 -15.68
C ASP A 630 -51.07 12.88 -16.20
N LEU A 631 -51.91 12.29 -17.06
CA LEU A 631 -51.84 10.87 -17.42
C LEU A 631 -51.86 10.59 -18.93
N ILE A 632 -50.86 9.83 -19.41
CA ILE A 632 -50.88 9.18 -20.74
C ILE A 632 -51.18 7.69 -20.59
N TRP A 633 -52.02 7.13 -21.46
CA TRP A 633 -52.22 5.67 -21.57
C TRP A 633 -51.51 5.12 -22.82
N LEU A 634 -50.87 3.96 -22.69
CA LEU A 634 -50.23 3.22 -23.78
C LEU A 634 -50.88 1.84 -23.92
N VAL A 635 -51.32 1.48 -25.13
CA VAL A 635 -51.87 0.17 -25.47
C VAL A 635 -50.91 -0.54 -26.44
N PRO A 636 -50.08 -1.51 -25.99
CA PRO A 636 -49.09 -2.18 -26.84
C PRO A 636 -49.69 -2.96 -28.01
N ASP A 637 -48.88 -3.27 -29.02
CA ASP A 637 -49.23 -4.23 -30.07
C ASP A 637 -49.22 -5.68 -29.53
N ASN A 638 -50.14 -6.54 -29.98
CA ASN A 638 -50.29 -7.90 -29.47
C ASN A 638 -50.01 -9.00 -30.51
N SER A 639 -49.44 -8.67 -31.68
CA SER A 639 -49.18 -9.66 -32.75
C SER A 639 -48.18 -10.76 -32.36
N GLY A 640 -47.14 -10.41 -31.59
CA GLY A 640 -46.10 -11.34 -31.11
C GLY A 640 -46.49 -12.20 -29.89
N TYR A 641 -47.73 -12.13 -29.42
CA TYR A 641 -48.14 -12.75 -28.15
C TYR A 641 -47.87 -14.27 -28.06
N LYS A 642 -48.15 -15.04 -29.13
CA LYS A 642 -47.97 -16.49 -29.12
C LYS A 642 -46.51 -16.92 -28.99
N GLU A 643 -45.61 -16.21 -29.68
CA GLU A 643 -44.17 -16.45 -29.58
C GLU A 643 -43.65 -16.06 -28.19
N LEU A 644 -44.08 -14.89 -27.69
CA LEU A 644 -43.75 -14.40 -26.36
C LEU A 644 -44.15 -15.39 -25.26
N ASP A 645 -45.38 -15.90 -25.29
CA ASP A 645 -45.89 -16.86 -24.29
C ASP A 645 -45.09 -18.17 -24.28
N LYS A 646 -44.73 -18.69 -25.47
CA LYS A 646 -43.91 -19.90 -25.60
C LYS A 646 -42.48 -19.68 -25.06
N LEU A 647 -41.84 -18.56 -25.39
CA LEU A 647 -40.49 -18.26 -24.93
C LEU A 647 -40.44 -18.05 -23.41
N ILE A 648 -41.45 -17.38 -22.83
CA ILE A 648 -41.58 -17.23 -21.38
C ILE A 648 -41.70 -18.61 -20.73
N ASP A 649 -42.48 -19.54 -21.29
CA ASP A 649 -42.57 -20.92 -20.77
C ASP A 649 -41.23 -21.64 -20.76
N GLU A 650 -40.46 -21.57 -21.85
CA GLU A 650 -39.15 -22.21 -21.94
C GLU A 650 -38.13 -21.59 -20.95
N VAL A 651 -38.15 -20.27 -20.79
CA VAL A 651 -37.29 -19.56 -19.83
C VAL A 651 -37.63 -19.96 -18.39
N GLU A 652 -38.91 -20.08 -18.05
CA GLU A 652 -39.34 -20.51 -16.71
C GLU A 652 -39.02 -21.98 -16.43
N ARG A 653 -39.11 -22.87 -17.43
CA ARG A 653 -38.67 -24.27 -17.30
C ARG A 653 -37.18 -24.41 -17.04
N ILE A 654 -36.35 -23.63 -17.74
CA ILE A 654 -34.91 -23.60 -17.48
C ILE A 654 -34.63 -22.99 -16.10
N SER A 655 -35.37 -21.95 -15.71
CA SER A 655 -35.25 -21.32 -14.38
C SER A 655 -35.62 -22.28 -13.24
N TYR A 656 -36.60 -23.16 -13.47
CA TYR A 656 -36.96 -24.22 -12.52
C TYR A 656 -35.80 -25.21 -12.31
N LEU A 657 -35.18 -25.67 -13.40
CA LEU A 657 -34.01 -26.55 -13.31
C LEU A 657 -32.81 -25.86 -12.65
N GLU A 658 -32.56 -24.60 -12.98
CA GLU A 658 -31.50 -23.77 -12.37
C GLU A 658 -31.67 -23.67 -10.86
N GLN A 659 -32.89 -23.45 -10.36
CA GLN A 659 -33.18 -23.39 -8.92
C GLN A 659 -32.97 -24.75 -8.24
N LYS A 660 -33.32 -25.84 -8.92
CA LYS A 660 -33.18 -27.20 -8.37
C LYS A 660 -31.72 -27.68 -8.35
N TYR A 661 -30.93 -27.30 -9.35
CA TYR A 661 -29.53 -27.71 -9.53
C TYR A 661 -28.59 -26.50 -9.44
N SER A 662 -28.56 -25.88 -8.26
CA SER A 662 -27.84 -24.63 -7.99
C SER A 662 -26.37 -24.80 -7.62
N ASN A 663 -25.89 -26.02 -7.40
CA ASN A 663 -24.49 -26.30 -7.07
C ASN A 663 -23.63 -26.30 -8.36
N PRO A 664 -22.78 -25.29 -8.60
CA PRO A 664 -21.99 -25.19 -9.84
C PRO A 664 -20.92 -26.28 -9.96
N ASN A 665 -20.56 -26.91 -8.84
CA ASN A 665 -19.55 -27.95 -8.78
C ASN A 665 -20.11 -29.36 -9.01
N SER A 666 -21.44 -29.52 -9.08
CA SER A 666 -22.04 -30.81 -9.45
C SER A 666 -22.00 -31.01 -10.97
N ASP A 667 -22.12 -32.26 -11.42
CA ASP A 667 -22.13 -32.55 -12.86
C ASP A 667 -23.36 -31.94 -13.55
N GLU A 668 -24.49 -31.82 -12.84
CA GLU A 668 -25.68 -31.08 -13.29
C GLU A 668 -25.39 -29.59 -13.44
N GLY A 669 -24.68 -29.00 -12.48
CA GLY A 669 -24.33 -27.58 -12.48
C GLY A 669 -23.47 -27.20 -13.69
N LYS A 670 -22.52 -28.05 -14.08
CA LYS A 670 -21.69 -27.85 -15.28
C LYS A 670 -22.52 -27.80 -16.57
N ILE A 671 -23.53 -28.66 -16.67
CA ILE A 671 -24.43 -28.70 -17.84
C ILE A 671 -25.42 -27.54 -17.82
N MET A 672 -25.85 -27.14 -16.62
CA MET A 672 -26.78 -26.02 -16.42
C MET A 672 -26.25 -24.73 -17.04
N VAL A 673 -24.92 -24.53 -17.11
CA VAL A 673 -24.29 -23.39 -17.79
C VAL A 673 -24.76 -23.27 -19.25
N SER A 674 -24.91 -24.38 -19.97
CA SER A 674 -25.37 -24.37 -21.35
C SER A 674 -26.86 -24.02 -21.46
N PHE A 675 -27.70 -24.54 -20.57
CA PHE A 675 -29.12 -24.15 -20.49
C PHE A 675 -29.30 -22.70 -20.08
N ILE A 676 -28.49 -22.20 -19.16
CA ILE A 676 -28.48 -20.78 -18.75
C ILE A 676 -28.08 -19.90 -19.95
N THR A 677 -27.14 -20.33 -20.78
CA THR A 677 -26.77 -19.62 -22.01
C THR A 677 -27.96 -19.52 -22.98
N GLN A 678 -28.63 -20.65 -23.25
CA GLN A 678 -29.84 -20.69 -24.10
C GLN A 678 -31.00 -19.87 -23.50
N LYS A 679 -31.14 -19.88 -22.16
CA LYS A 679 -32.09 -19.03 -21.44
C LYS A 679 -31.80 -17.56 -21.71
N GLY A 680 -30.53 -17.14 -21.69
CA GLY A 680 -30.11 -15.78 -22.03
C GLY A 680 -30.51 -15.38 -23.46
N GLU A 681 -30.29 -16.25 -24.45
CA GLU A 681 -30.69 -16.00 -25.84
C GLU A 681 -32.22 -15.82 -25.97
N LYS A 682 -33.00 -16.70 -25.32
CA LYS A 682 -34.47 -16.60 -25.30
C LYS A 682 -34.95 -15.35 -24.57
N GLN A 683 -34.29 -14.95 -23.48
CA GLN A 683 -34.57 -13.71 -22.77
C GLN A 683 -34.32 -12.48 -23.64
N ASN A 684 -33.27 -12.48 -24.47
CA ASN A 684 -33.03 -11.42 -25.45
C ASN A 684 -34.16 -11.35 -26.47
N ARG A 685 -34.60 -12.49 -27.04
CA ARG A 685 -35.73 -12.51 -27.98
C ARG A 685 -37.04 -12.04 -27.34
N ILE A 686 -37.31 -12.42 -26.08
CA ILE A 686 -38.46 -11.90 -25.31
C ILE A 686 -38.39 -10.37 -25.20
N LYS A 687 -37.20 -9.83 -24.90
CA LYS A 687 -36.98 -8.39 -24.83
C LYS A 687 -37.28 -7.72 -26.16
N ASP A 688 -36.77 -8.25 -27.27
CA ASP A 688 -37.00 -7.69 -28.61
C ASP A 688 -38.50 -7.61 -28.95
N ILE A 689 -39.26 -8.68 -28.69
CA ILE A 689 -40.72 -8.70 -28.92
C ILE A 689 -41.44 -7.65 -28.06
N VAL A 690 -41.00 -7.46 -26.81
CA VAL A 690 -41.58 -6.45 -25.91
C VAL A 690 -41.25 -5.02 -26.38
N GLU A 691 -40.03 -4.77 -26.86
CA GLU A 691 -39.65 -3.47 -27.41
C GLU A 691 -40.46 -3.15 -28.67
N GLU A 692 -40.60 -4.11 -29.59
CA GLU A 692 -41.43 -4.00 -30.79
C GLU A 692 -42.90 -3.73 -30.43
N SER A 693 -43.43 -4.44 -29.43
CA SER A 693 -44.81 -4.28 -28.96
C SER A 693 -45.09 -2.88 -28.38
N LEU A 694 -44.14 -2.34 -27.61
CA LEU A 694 -44.26 -1.00 -27.03
C LEU A 694 -44.07 0.12 -28.07
N ALA A 695 -43.12 -0.04 -28.98
CA ALA A 695 -42.87 0.92 -30.07
C ALA A 695 -44.07 1.05 -31.02
N ASN A 696 -44.82 -0.03 -31.24
CA ASN A 696 -46.02 -0.07 -32.08
C ASN A 696 -47.33 0.13 -31.28
N SER A 697 -47.26 0.79 -30.11
CA SER A 697 -48.42 1.01 -29.25
C SER A 697 -49.37 2.12 -29.73
N SER A 698 -50.54 2.26 -29.10
CA SER A 698 -51.43 3.41 -29.27
C SER A 698 -51.40 4.26 -27.99
N ALA A 699 -51.06 5.54 -28.12
CA ALA A 699 -50.95 6.48 -27.01
C ALA A 699 -52.20 7.36 -26.89
N ILE A 700 -52.75 7.48 -25.69
CA ILE A 700 -53.98 8.20 -25.41
C ILE A 700 -53.70 9.33 -24.41
N TYR A 701 -54.02 10.58 -24.79
CA TYR A 701 -53.91 11.77 -23.93
C TYR A 701 -55.01 12.78 -24.27
N LEU A 702 -55.76 13.23 -23.25
CA LEU A 702 -56.86 14.20 -23.41
C LEU A 702 -57.77 13.88 -24.61
N TYR A 703 -58.35 12.67 -24.62
CA TYR A 703 -59.22 12.12 -25.68
C TYR A 703 -58.53 11.75 -27.01
N ASN A 704 -57.35 12.29 -27.29
CA ASN A 704 -56.62 12.00 -28.54
C ASN A 704 -56.05 10.59 -28.54
N ASN A 705 -56.10 9.91 -29.69
CA ASN A 705 -55.41 8.64 -29.94
C ASN A 705 -54.30 8.85 -30.97
N LEU A 706 -53.07 8.53 -30.57
CA LEU A 706 -51.86 8.67 -31.36
C LEU A 706 -51.29 7.27 -31.64
N VAL A 707 -51.37 6.83 -32.89
CA VAL A 707 -50.83 5.54 -33.30
C VAL A 707 -49.31 5.64 -33.45
N LEU A 708 -48.58 4.81 -32.71
CA LEU A 708 -47.12 4.78 -32.72
C LEU A 708 -46.60 3.68 -33.64
N ASN A 709 -45.37 3.88 -34.13
CA ASN A 709 -44.58 2.90 -34.86
C ASN A 709 -43.08 3.12 -34.58
N SER A 710 -42.23 2.24 -35.11
CA SER A 710 -40.76 2.28 -34.95
C SER A 710 -40.13 3.64 -35.24
N ASP A 711 -40.71 4.42 -36.15
CA ASP A 711 -40.11 5.65 -36.67
C ASP A 711 -40.58 6.90 -35.91
N ASN A 712 -41.79 6.86 -35.33
CA ASN A 712 -42.44 8.05 -34.77
C ASN A 712 -42.65 8.01 -33.25
N TRP A 713 -42.54 6.84 -32.59
CA TRP A 713 -43.01 6.67 -31.21
C TRP A 713 -42.33 7.64 -30.24
N GLN A 714 -41.03 7.85 -30.40
CA GLN A 714 -40.22 8.67 -29.50
C GLN A 714 -40.61 10.15 -29.58
N VAL A 715 -40.69 10.71 -30.79
CA VAL A 715 -41.02 12.12 -31.01
C VAL A 715 -42.44 12.41 -30.54
N THR A 716 -43.39 11.53 -30.89
CA THR A 716 -44.80 11.65 -30.52
C THR A 716 -44.98 11.65 -29.00
N LEU A 717 -44.39 10.67 -28.29
CA LEU A 717 -44.51 10.59 -26.84
C LEU A 717 -43.81 11.75 -26.13
N GLN A 718 -42.62 12.16 -26.56
CA GLN A 718 -41.94 13.32 -25.99
C GLN A 718 -42.76 14.60 -26.14
N SER A 719 -43.47 14.77 -27.25
CA SER A 719 -44.39 15.90 -27.44
C SER A 719 -45.54 15.89 -26.42
N GLN A 720 -46.16 14.72 -26.19
CA GLN A 720 -47.25 14.60 -25.20
C GLN A 720 -46.75 14.80 -23.77
N GLN A 721 -45.56 14.28 -23.46
CA GLN A 721 -44.92 14.46 -22.17
C GLN A 721 -44.64 15.94 -21.87
N LYS A 722 -44.17 16.71 -22.86
CA LYS A 722 -43.99 18.17 -22.71
C LYS A 722 -45.30 18.91 -22.45
N GLN A 723 -46.40 18.50 -23.09
CA GLN A 723 -47.72 19.06 -22.83
C GLN A 723 -48.19 18.76 -21.39
N ILE A 724 -47.96 17.54 -20.89
CA ILE A 724 -48.20 17.20 -19.49
C ILE A 724 -47.41 18.10 -18.54
N ILE A 725 -46.11 18.31 -18.80
CA ILE A 725 -45.26 19.15 -17.93
C ILE A 725 -45.80 20.58 -17.88
N GLN A 726 -46.22 21.15 -19.01
CA GLN A 726 -46.82 22.48 -19.09
C GLN A 726 -48.13 22.59 -18.29
N ASN A 727 -48.96 21.55 -18.37
CA ASN A 727 -50.25 21.52 -17.68
C ASN A 727 -50.11 21.33 -16.17
N VAL A 728 -49.06 20.64 -15.70
CA VAL A 728 -48.83 20.34 -14.27
C VAL A 728 -48.03 21.44 -13.57
N TYR A 729 -46.95 21.95 -14.16
CA TYR A 729 -46.06 22.96 -13.54
C TYR A 729 -46.32 24.38 -14.08
N SER A 730 -47.48 24.96 -13.76
CA SER A 730 -47.95 26.23 -14.34
C SER A 730 -47.20 27.50 -13.89
N LYS A 731 -46.47 27.47 -12.76
CA LYS A 731 -45.64 28.57 -12.23
C LYS A 731 -44.14 28.38 -12.47
N ARG A 732 -43.75 27.41 -13.31
CA ARG A 732 -42.34 27.13 -13.63
C ARG A 732 -41.60 28.37 -14.16
N LEU A 733 -40.34 28.49 -13.77
CA LEU A 733 -39.41 29.50 -14.30
C LEU A 733 -38.84 29.06 -15.64
N ALA A 734 -38.34 30.00 -16.44
CA ALA A 734 -37.71 29.70 -17.72
C ALA A 734 -36.32 29.04 -17.56
N ALA A 735 -35.66 29.28 -16.43
CA ALA A 735 -34.37 28.71 -16.07
C ALA A 735 -34.31 28.40 -14.56
N GLN A 736 -33.26 27.69 -14.13
CA GLN A 736 -32.99 27.39 -12.72
C GLN A 736 -31.55 27.80 -12.38
N LEU A 737 -31.30 28.22 -11.14
CA LEU A 737 -29.96 28.56 -10.67
C LEU A 737 -29.24 27.34 -10.07
N SER A 738 -27.92 27.35 -10.12
CA SER A 738 -27.07 26.42 -9.36
C SER A 738 -26.97 26.88 -7.91
N ASP A 739 -26.91 25.93 -6.99
CA ASP A 739 -26.64 26.14 -5.56
C ASP A 739 -25.31 26.88 -5.29
N ARG A 740 -24.29 26.72 -6.14
CA ARG A 740 -23.01 27.45 -6.05
C ARG A 740 -23.16 28.97 -6.13
N VAL A 741 -24.25 29.45 -6.75
CA VAL A 741 -24.54 30.89 -6.83
C VAL A 741 -24.77 31.44 -5.43
N ALA A 742 -25.42 30.70 -4.53
CA ALA A 742 -25.69 31.14 -3.17
C ALA A 742 -24.42 31.48 -2.38
N GLU A 743 -23.44 30.57 -2.37
CA GLU A 743 -22.16 30.81 -1.68
C GLU A 743 -21.40 31.98 -2.29
N SER A 744 -21.38 32.08 -3.62
CA SER A 744 -20.70 33.15 -4.36
C SER A 744 -21.30 34.52 -4.04
N VAL A 745 -22.63 34.62 -3.99
CA VAL A 745 -23.38 35.84 -3.64
C VAL A 745 -23.11 36.27 -2.20
N ILE A 746 -23.03 35.33 -1.25
CA ILE A 746 -22.75 35.63 0.15
C ILE A 746 -21.30 36.05 0.36
N LYS A 747 -20.33 35.44 -0.36
CA LYS A 747 -18.89 35.74 -0.23
C LYS A 747 -18.42 36.94 -1.04
N GLU A 748 -19.20 37.43 -2.00
CA GLU A 748 -18.80 38.54 -2.86
C GLU A 748 -18.46 39.78 -2.02
N ALA A 749 -17.27 40.35 -2.26
CA ALA A 749 -16.80 41.54 -1.55
C ALA A 749 -17.20 42.84 -2.26
N ASN A 750 -17.42 42.80 -3.57
CA ASN A 750 -17.79 43.94 -4.39
C ASN A 750 -19.28 43.91 -4.78
N ASN A 751 -20.08 44.77 -4.17
CA ASN A 751 -21.52 44.85 -4.43
C ASN A 751 -21.88 45.08 -5.90
N SER A 752 -21.06 45.81 -6.67
CA SER A 752 -21.30 46.02 -8.12
C SER A 752 -21.22 44.73 -8.95
N ARG A 753 -20.62 43.66 -8.43
CA ARG A 753 -20.55 42.35 -9.12
C ARG A 753 -21.74 41.43 -8.82
N LEU A 754 -22.60 41.77 -7.86
CA LEU A 754 -23.71 40.90 -7.44
C LEU A 754 -24.66 40.55 -8.59
N HIS A 755 -24.94 41.50 -9.49
CA HIS A 755 -25.81 41.26 -10.65
C HIS A 755 -25.24 40.23 -11.64
N GLN A 756 -23.91 40.00 -11.66
CA GLN A 756 -23.25 39.09 -12.61
C GLN A 756 -23.45 37.61 -12.26
N TYR A 757 -23.85 37.31 -11.01
CA TYR A 757 -24.10 35.94 -10.56
C TYR A 757 -25.46 35.38 -10.98
N PHE A 758 -26.34 36.23 -11.50
CA PHE A 758 -27.69 35.86 -11.89
C PHE A 758 -27.89 36.09 -13.39
N SER A 759 -28.54 35.14 -14.06
CA SER A 759 -28.79 35.20 -15.50
C SER A 759 -30.25 34.87 -15.81
N GLY A 760 -30.88 35.68 -16.64
CA GLY A 760 -32.32 35.55 -16.98
C GLY A 760 -33.22 36.53 -16.21
N GLU A 761 -34.33 36.91 -16.83
CA GLU A 761 -35.28 37.90 -16.29
C GLU A 761 -35.90 37.45 -14.96
N ASP A 762 -36.10 36.14 -14.77
CA ASP A 762 -36.63 35.54 -13.54
C ASP A 762 -35.71 35.75 -12.31
N PHE A 763 -34.45 36.17 -12.50
CA PHE A 763 -33.42 36.26 -11.46
C PHE A 763 -32.73 37.63 -11.37
N ALA A 764 -33.34 38.71 -11.87
CA ALA A 764 -32.79 40.06 -11.81
C ALA A 764 -32.83 40.66 -10.39
N PHE A 765 -32.06 40.11 -9.43
CA PHE A 765 -32.11 40.52 -8.02
C PHE A 765 -31.40 41.84 -7.73
N PHE A 766 -30.32 42.17 -8.46
CA PHE A 766 -29.48 43.35 -8.20
C PHE A 766 -29.23 44.17 -9.48
N ASP A 767 -29.08 45.49 -9.33
CA ASP A 767 -28.64 46.40 -10.40
C ASP A 767 -27.10 46.46 -10.52
N SER A 768 -26.60 47.22 -11.50
CA SER A 768 -25.16 47.37 -11.74
C SER A 768 -24.40 48.10 -10.62
N LYS A 769 -25.11 48.76 -9.70
CA LYS A 769 -24.54 49.43 -8.52
C LYS A 769 -24.58 48.54 -7.28
N GLY A 770 -25.20 47.36 -7.37
CA GLY A 770 -25.37 46.42 -6.26
C GLY A 770 -26.59 46.70 -5.39
N ASN A 771 -27.53 47.54 -5.85
CA ASN A 771 -28.80 47.75 -5.16
C ASN A 771 -29.75 46.60 -5.48
N PHE A 772 -30.53 46.17 -4.48
CA PHE A 772 -31.54 45.14 -4.67
C PHE A 772 -32.76 45.70 -5.43
N ILE A 773 -33.16 45.03 -6.52
CA ILE A 773 -34.30 45.39 -7.38
C ILE A 773 -35.29 44.22 -7.60
N GLY A 774 -35.03 43.06 -7.00
CA GLY A 774 -35.76 41.81 -7.25
C GLY A 774 -37.07 41.63 -6.51
N GLU A 775 -37.77 42.69 -6.09
CA GLU A 775 -38.97 42.59 -5.23
C GLU A 775 -40.16 41.90 -5.92
N ASN A 776 -40.32 42.07 -7.23
CA ASN A 776 -41.48 41.59 -8.01
C ASN A 776 -41.18 40.34 -8.87
N LEU A 777 -40.10 39.60 -8.57
CA LEU A 777 -39.78 38.36 -9.30
C LEU A 777 -40.68 37.22 -8.80
N LYS A 778 -41.16 36.34 -9.70
CA LYS A 778 -42.00 35.17 -9.34
C LYS A 778 -41.38 34.34 -8.20
N ILE A 779 -40.07 34.12 -8.27
CA ILE A 779 -39.34 33.38 -7.24
C ILE A 779 -39.27 34.13 -5.90
N THR A 780 -39.09 35.45 -5.93
CA THR A 780 -39.10 36.31 -4.75
C THR A 780 -40.47 36.31 -4.08
N GLU A 781 -41.53 36.47 -4.87
CA GLU A 781 -42.91 36.48 -4.38
C GLU A 781 -43.26 35.14 -3.71
N GLU A 782 -42.97 34.00 -4.35
CA GLU A 782 -43.25 32.68 -3.76
C GLU A 782 -42.44 32.43 -2.48
N ILE A 783 -41.16 32.81 -2.45
CA ILE A 783 -40.31 32.66 -1.24
C ILE A 783 -40.82 33.57 -0.12
N LEU A 784 -40.99 34.87 -0.37
CA LEU A 784 -41.44 35.83 0.64
C LEU A 784 -42.85 35.49 1.14
N TYR A 785 -43.75 35.05 0.25
CA TYR A 785 -45.08 34.61 0.62
C TYR A 785 -45.04 33.43 1.60
N LYS A 786 -44.12 32.47 1.41
CA LYS A 786 -43.95 31.32 2.30
C LYS A 786 -43.36 31.71 3.66
N ILE A 787 -42.47 32.71 3.72
CA ILE A 787 -41.73 33.08 4.95
C ILE A 787 -42.20 34.38 5.64
N ARG A 788 -43.33 34.96 5.19
CA ARG A 788 -43.80 36.29 5.62
C ARG A 788 -44.10 36.41 7.13
N ASN A 789 -44.70 35.39 7.74
CA ASN A 789 -45.28 35.49 9.08
C ASN A 789 -44.50 34.69 10.14
N THR A 790 -43.74 33.69 9.74
CA THR A 790 -43.10 32.72 10.63
C THR A 790 -41.76 32.29 10.05
N PHE A 791 -40.86 31.84 10.93
CA PHE A 791 -39.67 31.13 10.50
C PHE A 791 -40.06 29.81 9.82
N VAL A 792 -39.63 29.62 8.57
CA VAL A 792 -39.79 28.38 7.81
C VAL A 792 -38.41 27.79 7.58
N ASP A 793 -38.22 26.53 7.93
CA ASP A 793 -36.94 25.86 7.70
C ASP A 793 -36.66 25.68 6.20
N GLY A 794 -35.38 25.68 5.83
CA GLY A 794 -34.96 25.56 4.44
C GLY A 794 -35.41 24.26 3.77
N ALA A 795 -35.61 23.17 4.53
CA ALA A 795 -36.10 21.91 3.98
C ALA A 795 -37.58 21.99 3.59
N THR A 796 -38.41 22.59 4.44
CA THR A 796 -39.82 22.84 4.13
C THR A 796 -39.95 23.80 2.94
N LEU A 797 -39.16 24.88 2.93
CA LEU A 797 -39.17 25.87 1.84
C LEU A 797 -38.76 25.25 0.49
N GLU A 798 -37.71 24.43 0.49
CA GLU A 798 -37.28 23.64 -0.69
C GLU A 798 -38.39 22.70 -1.16
N LYS A 799 -38.92 21.86 -0.26
CA LYS A 799 -39.91 20.82 -0.59
C LYS A 799 -41.22 21.39 -1.15
N ASP A 800 -41.68 22.50 -0.59
CA ASP A 800 -42.92 23.15 -1.01
C ASP A 800 -42.78 23.80 -2.39
N LEU A 801 -41.61 24.39 -2.68
CA LEU A 801 -41.36 25.07 -3.94
C LEU A 801 -40.95 24.11 -5.08
N GLU A 802 -40.47 22.92 -4.75
CA GLU A 802 -40.17 21.85 -5.72
C GLU A 802 -41.44 21.20 -6.30
N GLN A 803 -42.59 21.35 -5.62
CA GLN A 803 -43.86 20.75 -6.04
C GLN A 803 -44.61 21.63 -7.06
N PRO A 804 -45.53 21.05 -7.86
CA PRO A 804 -46.49 21.81 -8.65
C PRO A 804 -47.28 22.82 -7.78
N PRO A 805 -47.54 24.05 -8.27
CA PRO A 805 -47.33 24.49 -9.65
C PRO A 805 -45.92 25.06 -9.94
N ALA A 806 -45.04 25.21 -8.94
CA ALA A 806 -43.77 25.94 -9.06
C ALA A 806 -42.64 25.12 -9.70
N GLY A 807 -42.23 24.00 -9.10
CA GLY A 807 -41.13 23.19 -9.61
C GLY A 807 -39.76 23.87 -9.55
N PHE A 808 -39.48 24.63 -8.49
CA PHE A 808 -38.19 25.30 -8.29
C PHE A 808 -37.15 24.32 -7.74
N SER A 809 -35.97 24.30 -8.35
CA SER A 809 -34.86 23.47 -7.88
C SER A 809 -34.31 24.00 -6.55
N PHE A 810 -33.66 23.13 -5.79
CA PHE A 810 -32.93 23.53 -4.58
C PHE A 810 -31.96 24.70 -4.85
N GLY A 811 -31.19 24.63 -5.94
CA GLY A 811 -30.22 25.66 -6.32
C GLY A 811 -30.86 27.03 -6.55
N THR A 812 -32.05 27.04 -7.15
CA THR A 812 -32.87 28.25 -7.31
C THR A 812 -33.35 28.78 -5.97
N VAL A 813 -33.87 27.92 -5.10
CA VAL A 813 -34.37 28.31 -3.77
C VAL A 813 -33.24 28.89 -2.92
N ILE A 814 -32.12 28.17 -2.76
CA ILE A 814 -31.01 28.61 -1.91
C ILE A 814 -30.36 29.90 -2.42
N SER A 815 -30.19 30.06 -3.74
CA SER A 815 -29.57 31.24 -4.34
C SER A 815 -30.46 32.47 -4.25
N SER A 816 -31.77 32.29 -4.38
CA SER A 816 -32.74 33.37 -4.21
C SER A 816 -32.83 33.79 -2.74
N VAL A 817 -32.82 32.84 -1.79
CA VAL A 817 -32.75 33.16 -0.36
C VAL A 817 -31.42 33.83 -0.01
N ALA A 818 -30.30 33.44 -0.65
CA ALA A 818 -29.01 34.11 -0.49
C ALA A 818 -29.05 35.56 -0.98
N ALA A 819 -29.68 35.82 -2.14
CA ALA A 819 -29.90 37.18 -2.64
C ALA A 819 -30.73 38.01 -1.66
N LEU A 820 -31.80 37.42 -1.09
CA LEU A 820 -32.63 38.07 -0.09
C LEU A 820 -31.90 38.33 1.24
N MET A 821 -31.05 37.40 1.69
CA MET A 821 -30.18 37.57 2.87
C MET A 821 -29.15 38.68 2.62
N ARG A 822 -28.54 38.70 1.43
CA ARG A 822 -27.58 39.72 1.01
C ARG A 822 -28.22 41.11 0.96
N ALA A 823 -29.49 41.19 0.57
CA ALA A 823 -30.28 42.42 0.54
C ALA A 823 -30.88 42.83 1.89
N GLY A 824 -30.68 42.04 2.96
CA GLY A 824 -31.28 42.31 4.28
C GLY A 824 -32.81 42.19 4.29
N LYS A 825 -33.39 41.41 3.37
CA LYS A 825 -34.85 41.16 3.28
C LYS A 825 -35.29 39.93 4.07
N VAL A 826 -34.35 39.10 4.51
CA VAL A 826 -34.60 37.86 5.23
C VAL A 826 -33.69 37.78 6.46
N ILE A 827 -34.26 37.30 7.57
CA ILE A 827 -33.58 36.91 8.80
C ILE A 827 -33.36 35.40 8.74
N ALA A 828 -32.13 34.96 8.99
CA ALA A 828 -31.81 33.54 9.10
C ALA A 828 -31.63 33.14 10.56
N LYS A 829 -32.21 32.03 10.99
CA LYS A 829 -32.04 31.47 12.33
C LYS A 829 -31.33 30.13 12.23
N SER A 830 -30.16 30.05 12.84
CA SER A 830 -29.29 28.87 12.85
C SER A 830 -28.69 28.65 14.23
N ASN A 831 -28.66 27.40 14.70
CA ASN A 831 -28.19 27.00 16.04
C ASN A 831 -28.82 27.81 17.19
N GLY A 832 -30.11 28.14 17.07
CA GLY A 832 -30.83 28.94 18.07
C GLY A 832 -30.54 30.44 18.05
N SER A 833 -29.57 30.89 17.24
CA SER A 833 -29.20 32.29 17.07
C SER A 833 -29.79 32.89 15.80
N GLU A 834 -30.38 34.08 15.91
CA GLU A 834 -30.85 34.87 14.77
C GLU A 834 -29.68 35.64 14.15
N LYS A 835 -29.64 35.63 12.83
CA LYS A 835 -28.63 36.25 11.98
C LYS A 835 -29.34 37.29 11.12
N PHE A 836 -28.91 38.53 11.25
CA PHE A 836 -29.51 39.71 10.65
C PHE A 836 -28.65 40.26 9.50
N SER A 837 -27.36 39.93 9.47
CA SER A 837 -26.41 40.32 8.42
C SER A 837 -25.88 39.12 7.67
N TRP A 838 -25.63 39.28 6.36
CA TRP A 838 -24.86 38.29 5.60
C TRP A 838 -23.42 38.13 6.12
N ARG A 839 -22.91 39.11 6.86
CA ARG A 839 -21.59 39.12 7.52
C ARG A 839 -21.59 38.44 8.90
N ASP A 840 -22.76 38.11 9.44
CA ASP A 840 -22.83 37.50 10.76
C ASP A 840 -22.11 36.14 10.75
N GLU A 841 -21.41 35.85 11.86
CA GLU A 841 -20.67 34.60 12.00
C GLU A 841 -21.58 33.39 11.78
N GLY A 842 -21.16 32.49 10.89
CA GLY A 842 -21.90 31.29 10.51
C GLY A 842 -22.85 31.45 9.32
N VAL A 843 -23.16 32.66 8.85
CA VAL A 843 -24.03 32.87 7.67
C VAL A 843 -23.44 32.32 6.37
N PRO A 844 -22.15 32.52 6.06
CA PRO A 844 -21.53 31.83 4.92
C PRO A 844 -21.69 30.31 4.99
N GLY A 845 -21.66 29.72 6.18
CA GLY A 845 -21.88 28.29 6.41
C GLY A 845 -23.30 27.82 6.08
N ILE A 846 -24.31 28.67 6.29
CA ILE A 846 -25.71 28.37 5.94
C ILE A 846 -25.85 28.18 4.43
N PHE A 847 -25.20 29.01 3.63
CA PHE A 847 -25.31 29.01 2.16
C PHE A 847 -24.23 28.21 1.43
N ALA A 848 -23.22 27.71 2.15
CA ALA A 848 -22.16 26.86 1.59
C ALA A 848 -22.57 25.39 1.45
N ALA A 849 -23.57 24.92 2.22
CA ALA A 849 -23.97 23.51 2.23
C ALA A 849 -25.48 23.32 2.35
N ALA A 850 -26.04 22.44 1.52
CA ALA A 850 -27.47 22.12 1.52
C ALA A 850 -27.99 21.65 2.88
N ARG A 851 -27.18 20.88 3.63
CA ARG A 851 -27.53 20.42 4.98
C ARG A 851 -27.72 21.58 5.95
N GLU A 852 -26.88 22.60 5.86
CA GLU A 852 -26.92 23.74 6.79
C GLU A 852 -28.04 24.72 6.40
N PHE A 853 -28.27 24.92 5.11
CA PHE A 853 -29.46 25.64 4.62
C PHE A 853 -30.76 24.99 5.10
N ARG A 854 -30.89 23.67 4.94
CA ARG A 854 -32.10 22.92 5.34
C ARG A 854 -32.39 22.98 6.84
N LYS A 855 -31.36 23.08 7.68
CA LYS A 855 -31.50 23.26 9.14
C LYS A 855 -31.81 24.70 9.54
N ALA A 856 -31.31 25.67 8.77
CA ALA A 856 -31.59 27.07 9.02
C ALA A 856 -33.07 27.35 8.73
N SER A 857 -33.64 28.31 9.45
CA SER A 857 -34.98 28.80 9.20
C SER A 857 -34.98 30.26 8.82
N PHE A 858 -35.87 30.65 7.93
CA PHE A 858 -35.89 31.95 7.29
C PHE A 858 -37.21 32.66 7.56
N LYS A 859 -37.15 33.97 7.79
CA LYS A 859 -38.31 34.84 8.01
C LYS A 859 -38.07 36.17 7.29
N ALA A 860 -39.10 36.75 6.68
CA ALA A 860 -38.98 38.07 6.05
C ALA A 860 -38.79 39.19 7.08
N VAL A 861 -37.96 40.20 6.77
CA VAL A 861 -37.77 41.42 7.60
C VAL A 861 -38.97 42.35 7.43
N SER A 862 -39.56 42.80 8.55
CA SER A 862 -40.80 43.59 8.55
C SER A 862 -40.63 45.10 8.74
N LYS A 863 -39.50 45.57 9.31
CA LYS A 863 -39.16 46.98 9.57
C LYS A 863 -37.65 47.22 9.40
N SER A 864 -37.25 48.39 8.92
CA SER A 864 -35.84 48.82 8.71
C SER A 864 -35.64 50.29 9.10
N LEU A 865 -34.40 50.71 9.40
CA LEU A 865 -34.05 52.13 9.57
C LEU A 865 -34.33 52.92 8.29
N SER A 866 -34.58 54.22 8.46
CA SER A 866 -34.59 55.14 7.32
C SER A 866 -33.20 55.25 6.70
N VAL A 867 -33.14 55.55 5.40
CA VAL A 867 -31.87 55.73 4.67
C VAL A 867 -30.99 56.80 5.34
N SER A 868 -31.60 57.87 5.85
CA SER A 868 -30.88 58.97 6.53
C SER A 868 -30.23 58.54 7.84
N GLN A 869 -30.96 57.82 8.71
CA GLN A 869 -30.42 57.32 9.98
C GLN A 869 -29.25 56.37 9.77
N ARG A 870 -29.38 55.47 8.78
CA ARG A 870 -28.31 54.52 8.40
C ARG A 870 -27.04 55.24 7.97
N GLN A 871 -27.16 56.27 7.14
CA GLN A 871 -26.01 57.03 6.65
C GLN A 871 -25.30 57.82 7.76
N GLU A 872 -26.05 58.45 8.67
CA GLU A 872 -25.46 59.24 9.76
C GLU A 872 -24.66 58.38 10.74
N ILE A 873 -25.17 57.20 11.11
CA ILE A 873 -24.46 56.27 11.99
C ILE A 873 -23.20 55.72 11.30
N ALA A 874 -23.32 55.33 10.03
CA ALA A 874 -22.17 54.87 9.25
C ALA A 874 -21.07 55.94 9.17
N GLN A 875 -21.44 57.21 8.95
CA GLN A 875 -20.50 58.32 8.90
C GLN A 875 -19.76 58.52 10.23
N PHE A 876 -20.47 58.55 11.37
CA PHE A 876 -19.83 58.72 12.68
C PHE A 876 -18.79 57.62 12.95
N LEU A 877 -19.14 56.37 12.66
CA LEU A 877 -18.27 55.22 12.88
C LEU A 877 -17.01 55.26 12.00
N LEU A 878 -17.14 55.81 10.78
CA LEU A 878 -15.99 56.10 9.92
C LEU A 878 -15.12 57.22 10.49
N ASP A 879 -15.72 58.30 10.99
CA ASP A 879 -15.00 59.47 11.51
C ASP A 879 -14.14 59.13 12.74
N ILE A 880 -14.62 58.24 13.62
CA ILE A 880 -13.82 57.74 14.77
C ILE A 880 -12.88 56.59 14.39
N GLU A 881 -12.74 56.28 13.09
CA GLU A 881 -11.90 55.19 12.58
C GLU A 881 -12.17 53.85 13.29
N VAL A 882 -13.45 53.49 13.48
CA VAL A 882 -13.87 52.36 14.32
C VAL A 882 -13.22 51.02 13.94
N GLU A 883 -12.86 50.87 12.66
CA GLU A 883 -12.17 49.69 12.13
C GLU A 883 -10.81 49.48 12.81
N LYS A 884 -10.07 50.55 13.17
CA LYS A 884 -8.79 50.45 13.88
C LYS A 884 -8.95 49.84 15.27
N PHE A 885 -10.10 50.05 15.89
CA PHE A 885 -10.36 49.64 17.27
C PHE A 885 -11.07 48.29 17.36
N THR A 886 -12.08 48.06 16.50
CA THR A 886 -12.96 46.90 16.56
C THR A 886 -12.65 45.84 15.49
N GLY A 887 -11.84 46.18 14.49
CA GLY A 887 -11.60 45.33 13.32
C GLY A 887 -12.81 45.19 12.39
N ARG A 888 -13.91 45.91 12.63
CA ARG A 888 -15.12 45.86 11.81
C ARG A 888 -15.14 46.95 10.76
N LYS A 889 -15.36 46.54 9.51
CA LYS A 889 -15.49 47.44 8.37
C LYS A 889 -16.92 47.95 8.24
N VAL A 890 -17.09 49.25 8.40
CA VAL A 890 -18.37 49.95 8.24
C VAL A 890 -18.38 50.72 6.93
N ASP A 891 -19.47 50.62 6.17
CA ASP A 891 -19.75 51.37 4.95
C ASP A 891 -21.25 51.76 4.86
N TYR A 892 -21.65 52.60 3.90
CA TYR A 892 -23.04 53.05 3.77
C TYR A 892 -24.06 51.94 3.44
N ASN A 893 -23.59 50.75 3.02
CA ASN A 893 -24.43 49.58 2.76
C ASN A 893 -24.45 48.60 3.95
N THR A 894 -23.83 48.96 5.07
CA THR A 894 -23.91 48.18 6.31
C THR A 894 -25.36 48.13 6.76
N ASN A 895 -25.86 46.94 7.07
CA ASN A 895 -27.24 46.78 7.52
C ASN A 895 -27.45 47.42 8.90
N ASP A 896 -28.72 47.66 9.21
CA ASP A 896 -29.14 48.42 10.38
C ASP A 896 -28.65 47.81 11.71
N PHE A 897 -28.67 46.49 11.84
CA PHE A 897 -28.24 45.80 13.05
C PHE A 897 -26.72 45.86 13.27
N GLU A 898 -25.96 45.74 12.19
CA GLU A 898 -24.50 45.75 12.23
C GLU A 898 -23.95 47.13 12.61
N LEU A 899 -24.61 48.21 12.16
CA LEU A 899 -24.31 49.58 12.59
C LEU A 899 -24.49 49.76 14.10
N VAL A 900 -25.64 49.35 14.64
CA VAL A 900 -25.98 49.51 16.06
C VAL A 900 -25.11 48.62 16.96
N ASN A 901 -24.79 47.40 16.51
CA ASN A 901 -23.85 46.52 17.22
C ASN A 901 -22.43 47.09 17.27
N THR A 902 -21.98 47.78 16.23
CA THR A 902 -20.63 48.36 16.20
C THR A 902 -20.48 49.52 17.19
N ILE A 903 -21.54 50.32 17.41
CA ILE A 903 -21.60 51.33 18.47
C ILE A 903 -21.40 50.67 19.85
N ARG A 904 -22.19 49.62 20.15
CA ARG A 904 -22.11 48.88 21.42
C ARG A 904 -20.72 48.34 21.68
N ASP A 905 -20.12 47.71 20.67
CA ASP A 905 -18.82 47.04 20.81
C ASP A 905 -17.69 48.05 21.00
N THR A 906 -17.76 49.20 20.35
CA THR A 906 -16.84 50.31 20.56
C THR A 906 -16.92 50.83 22.00
N ALA A 907 -18.13 51.02 22.53
CA ALA A 907 -18.34 51.48 23.90
C ALA A 907 -17.74 50.50 24.92
N LYS A 908 -17.99 49.20 24.72
CA LYS A 908 -17.50 48.13 25.59
C LYS A 908 -15.98 48.05 25.58
N LEU A 909 -15.36 48.07 24.40
CA LEU A 909 -13.91 47.99 24.24
C LEU A 909 -13.19 49.08 25.06
N PHE A 910 -13.61 50.33 24.96
CA PHE A 910 -12.98 51.44 25.67
C PHE A 910 -13.27 51.43 27.17
N ALA A 911 -14.46 50.99 27.60
CA ALA A 911 -14.76 50.79 29.01
C ALA A 911 -13.89 49.69 29.65
N ASP A 912 -13.70 48.57 28.94
CA ASP A 912 -12.86 47.45 29.37
C ASP A 912 -11.38 47.86 29.42
N LYS A 913 -10.93 48.68 28.46
CA LYS A 913 -9.56 49.21 28.40
C LYS A 913 -9.16 49.99 29.65
N VAL A 914 -10.07 50.81 30.21
CA VAL A 914 -9.82 51.50 31.50
C VAL A 914 -9.74 50.51 32.65
N ALA A 915 -10.59 49.47 32.67
CA ALA A 915 -10.52 48.43 33.70
C ALA A 915 -9.15 47.71 33.67
N THR A 916 -8.62 47.41 32.48
CA THR A 916 -7.30 46.81 32.32
C THR A 916 -6.20 47.72 32.86
N LEU A 917 -6.21 49.01 32.49
CA LEU A 917 -5.19 49.96 32.95
C LEU A 917 -5.21 50.12 34.48
N LYS A 918 -6.40 50.16 35.10
CA LYS A 918 -6.58 50.22 36.55
C LYS A 918 -6.00 49.00 37.28
N ASN A 919 -6.10 47.81 36.67
CA ASN A 919 -5.51 46.60 37.25
C ASN A 919 -3.98 46.56 37.12
N SER A 920 -3.43 47.23 36.10
CA SER A 920 -1.98 47.22 35.82
C SER A 920 -1.16 48.19 36.69
N GLU A 921 -1.76 49.29 37.15
CA GLU A 921 -1.08 50.31 37.94
C GLU A 921 -1.74 50.49 39.31
N LYS A 922 -1.03 50.15 40.39
CA LYS A 922 -1.61 50.12 41.75
C LYS A 922 -2.06 51.50 42.23
N GLU A 923 -1.40 52.56 41.75
CA GLU A 923 -1.76 53.95 42.07
C GLU A 923 -2.61 54.60 40.96
N PHE A 924 -3.19 53.84 40.01
CA PHE A 924 -3.89 54.37 38.83
C PHE A 924 -4.95 55.41 39.16
N SER A 925 -5.77 55.16 40.18
CA SER A 925 -6.84 56.07 40.60
C SER A 925 -6.30 57.39 41.15
N ASN A 926 -5.11 57.38 41.78
CA ASN A 926 -4.46 58.56 42.32
C ASN A 926 -3.77 59.36 41.21
N LEU A 927 -3.18 58.66 40.23
CA LEU A 927 -2.42 59.26 39.13
C LEU A 927 -3.32 59.76 37.98
N PHE A 928 -4.49 59.13 37.74
CA PHE A 928 -5.36 59.37 36.56
C PHE A 928 -6.88 59.41 36.87
N PRO A 929 -7.39 60.39 37.64
CA PRO A 929 -8.80 60.43 38.07
C PRO A 929 -9.82 60.49 36.93
N LYS A 930 -9.52 61.18 35.81
CA LYS A 930 -10.42 61.33 34.64
C LYS A 930 -10.71 60.02 33.88
N GLY A 931 -9.92 58.97 34.11
CA GLY A 931 -10.14 57.66 33.50
C GLY A 931 -11.41 56.98 33.99
N GLY A 932 -11.71 57.09 35.29
CA GLY A 932 -12.89 56.47 35.90
C GLY A 932 -14.23 57.06 35.41
N ASP A 933 -14.27 58.37 35.20
CA ASP A 933 -15.47 59.06 34.72
C ASP A 933 -15.82 58.66 33.28
N SER A 934 -14.80 58.57 32.42
CA SER A 934 -14.97 58.21 31.00
C SER A 934 -15.45 56.76 30.84
N GLN A 935 -14.96 55.85 31.69
CA GLN A 935 -15.40 54.45 31.72
C GLN A 935 -16.89 54.32 32.09
N SER A 936 -17.32 55.05 33.13
CA SER A 936 -18.69 54.99 33.64
C SER A 936 -19.71 55.49 32.60
N TYR A 937 -19.33 56.47 31.80
CA TYR A 937 -20.19 57.01 30.74
C TYR A 937 -20.38 56.03 29.57
N LEU A 938 -19.29 55.45 29.06
CA LEU A 938 -19.35 54.50 27.95
C LEU A 938 -20.12 53.22 28.29
N ALA A 939 -20.15 52.83 29.57
CA ALA A 939 -20.91 51.66 30.03
C ALA A 939 -22.41 51.70 29.68
N GLN A 940 -23.00 52.89 29.51
CA GLN A 940 -24.42 53.06 29.19
C GLN A 940 -24.80 52.48 27.81
N PHE A 941 -23.87 52.43 26.86
CA PHE A 941 -24.10 51.97 25.49
C PHE A 941 -23.80 50.46 25.27
N THR A 942 -23.54 49.71 26.33
CA THR A 942 -23.03 48.32 26.24
C THR A 942 -24.11 47.23 26.21
N SER A 943 -25.40 47.60 26.26
CA SER A 943 -26.51 46.64 26.32
C SER A 943 -26.75 45.89 24.99
N ALA A 944 -27.35 44.70 25.05
CA ALA A 944 -27.53 43.80 23.88
C ALA A 944 -28.55 44.32 22.84
N VAL A 945 -28.21 44.24 21.55
CA VAL A 945 -29.05 44.70 20.41
C VAL A 945 -29.93 43.54 19.92
N SER A 946 -31.22 43.77 19.68
CA SER A 946 -32.21 42.78 19.25
C SER A 946 -33.18 43.33 18.19
N GLU A 947 -33.96 42.45 17.54
CA GLU A 947 -34.99 42.83 16.54
C GLU A 947 -35.98 43.86 17.10
N ALA A 948 -36.26 43.79 18.40
CA ALA A 948 -37.21 44.67 19.06
C ALA A 948 -36.66 46.06 19.43
N ASN A 949 -35.34 46.24 19.55
CA ASN A 949 -34.75 47.46 20.14
C ASN A 949 -33.66 48.15 19.29
N TYR A 950 -33.25 47.58 18.16
CA TYR A 950 -32.13 48.13 17.39
C TYR A 950 -32.42 49.53 16.84
N ILE A 951 -33.68 49.83 16.49
CA ILE A 951 -34.11 51.16 16.06
C ILE A 951 -33.99 52.17 17.22
N ASP A 952 -34.56 51.84 18.38
CA ASP A 952 -34.53 52.73 19.56
C ASP A 952 -33.09 53.04 20.00
N LYS A 953 -32.20 52.04 19.94
CA LYS A 953 -30.77 52.20 20.27
C LYS A 953 -30.00 53.06 19.28
N ALA A 954 -30.35 52.94 18.00
CA ALA A 954 -29.80 53.80 16.96
C ALA A 954 -30.12 55.27 17.26
N GLU A 955 -31.36 55.54 17.68
CA GLU A 955 -31.82 56.88 18.05
C GLU A 955 -31.17 57.41 19.33
N GLU A 956 -31.06 56.58 20.37
CA GLU A 956 -30.38 56.94 21.63
C GLU A 956 -28.92 57.35 21.40
N PHE A 957 -28.19 56.58 20.58
CA PHE A 957 -26.81 56.88 20.23
C PHE A 957 -26.67 58.20 19.47
N LEU A 958 -27.52 58.42 18.46
CA LEU A 958 -27.47 59.64 17.64
C LEU A 958 -27.63 60.91 18.50
N GLY A 959 -28.42 60.85 19.59
CA GLY A 959 -28.57 61.94 20.55
C GLY A 959 -27.37 62.19 21.48
N ALA A 960 -26.43 61.25 21.61
CA ALA A 960 -25.33 61.29 22.60
C ALA A 960 -23.91 61.29 21.99
N LYS A 961 -23.79 61.31 20.65
CA LYS A 961 -22.55 61.09 19.90
C LYS A 961 -21.33 61.94 20.32
N ASP A 962 -21.52 63.21 20.68
CA ASP A 962 -20.41 64.12 21.02
C ASP A 962 -19.72 63.80 22.35
N LYS A 963 -20.52 63.45 23.37
CA LYS A 963 -20.01 63.05 24.68
C LYS A 963 -19.33 61.68 24.60
N PHE A 964 -19.86 60.79 23.76
CA PHE A 964 -19.27 59.48 23.48
C PHE A 964 -17.84 59.62 22.93
N ASN A 965 -17.64 60.51 21.95
CA ASN A 965 -16.31 60.80 21.39
C ASN A 965 -15.34 61.38 22.44
N THR A 966 -15.80 62.31 23.29
CA THR A 966 -14.96 62.92 24.33
C THR A 966 -14.42 61.90 25.34
N ALA A 967 -15.24 60.92 25.73
CA ALA A 967 -14.83 59.85 26.64
C ALA A 967 -13.74 58.96 26.05
N ILE A 968 -13.85 58.61 24.76
CA ILE A 968 -12.84 57.84 24.02
C ILE A 968 -11.47 58.56 24.04
N GLN A 969 -11.45 59.85 23.69
CA GLN A 969 -10.21 60.62 23.59
C GLN A 969 -9.46 60.76 24.93
N ASN A 970 -10.18 60.84 26.06
CA ASN A 970 -9.56 60.90 27.38
C ASN A 970 -8.83 59.60 27.74
N ILE A 971 -9.42 58.45 27.39
CA ILE A 971 -8.87 57.12 27.67
C ILE A 971 -7.59 56.91 26.87
N GLU A 972 -7.57 57.29 25.59
CA GLU A 972 -6.38 57.19 24.74
C GLU A 972 -5.20 58.04 25.26
N LYS A 973 -5.47 59.25 25.79
CA LYS A 973 -4.43 60.11 26.39
C LYS A 973 -3.78 59.47 27.61
N ILE A 974 -4.57 58.82 28.47
CA ILE A 974 -4.07 58.14 29.68
C ILE A 974 -3.19 56.95 29.30
N GLU A 975 -3.67 56.08 28.41
CA GLU A 975 -2.91 54.93 27.94
C GLU A 975 -1.55 55.34 27.36
N LYS A 976 -1.54 56.38 26.51
CA LYS A 976 -0.32 56.88 25.88
C LYS A 976 0.70 57.40 26.91
N PHE A 977 0.24 58.00 28.00
CA PHE A 977 1.12 58.51 29.05
C PHE A 977 1.73 57.38 29.88
N ILE A 978 0.93 56.40 30.30
CA ILE A 978 1.39 55.23 31.04
C ILE A 978 2.49 54.50 30.27
N ARG A 979 2.26 54.27 28.98
CA ARG A 979 3.20 53.55 28.11
C ARG A 979 4.55 54.26 27.97
N ASN A 980 4.57 55.59 27.87
CA ASN A 980 5.77 56.30 27.43
C ASN A 980 6.55 57.00 28.56
N ASN A 981 5.87 57.45 29.62
CA ASN A 981 6.44 58.43 30.56
C ASN A 981 6.46 57.95 32.02
N LEU A 982 5.58 57.04 32.41
CA LEU A 982 5.40 56.64 33.81
C LEU A 982 6.66 55.99 34.42
N SER A 983 7.37 55.16 33.65
CA SER A 983 8.59 54.46 34.12
C SER A 983 9.67 55.43 34.63
N ARG A 984 9.85 56.56 33.95
CA ARG A 984 10.80 57.61 34.34
C ARG A 984 10.39 58.31 35.64
N VAL A 985 9.09 58.57 35.81
CA VAL A 985 8.58 59.16 37.07
C VAL A 985 8.86 58.23 38.25
N VAL A 986 8.69 56.91 38.06
CA VAL A 986 9.01 55.90 39.08
C VAL A 986 10.50 55.84 39.38
N GLU A 987 11.37 55.90 38.36
CA GLU A 987 12.83 55.92 38.50
C GLU A 987 13.30 57.14 39.31
N TRP A 988 12.83 58.33 38.96
CA TRP A 988 13.15 59.57 39.67
C TRP A 988 12.72 59.52 41.14
N LYS A 989 11.51 58.99 41.41
CA LYS A 989 11.00 58.80 42.78
C LYS A 989 11.94 57.91 43.60
N ARG A 990 12.39 56.77 43.04
CA ARG A 990 13.31 55.85 43.72
C ARG A 990 14.67 56.48 43.99
N PHE A 991 15.24 57.18 43.01
CA PHE A 991 16.54 57.82 43.16
C PHE A 991 16.56 58.88 44.26
N VAL A 992 15.57 59.78 44.24
CA VAL A 992 15.46 60.86 45.21
C VAL A 992 15.36 60.30 46.65
N GLU A 993 14.64 59.17 46.82
CA GLU A 993 14.58 58.47 48.11
C GLU A 993 15.90 57.80 48.48
N ALA A 994 16.58 57.14 47.53
CA ALA A 994 17.87 56.48 47.77
C ALA A 994 18.99 57.47 48.15
N VAL A 995 19.04 58.65 47.52
CA VAL A 995 20.02 59.71 47.85
C VAL A 995 19.84 60.16 49.31
N LYS A 996 18.60 60.34 49.75
CA LYS A 996 18.30 60.68 51.14
C LYS A 996 18.82 59.60 52.09
N ASP A 997 18.62 58.33 51.76
CA ASP A 997 19.08 57.21 52.60
C ASP A 997 20.61 57.12 52.68
N GLU A 998 21.34 57.39 51.58
CA GLU A 998 22.81 57.40 51.59
C GLU A 998 23.41 58.52 52.44
N LEU A 999 22.81 59.72 52.43
CA LEU A 999 23.25 60.82 53.30
C LEU A 999 23.05 60.48 54.79
N ILE A 1000 21.97 59.76 55.13
CA ILE A 1000 21.72 59.27 56.49
C ILE A 1000 22.82 58.27 56.89
N LYS A 1001 23.17 57.31 56.04
CA LYS A 1001 24.24 56.33 56.32
C LYS A 1001 25.60 56.98 56.52
N ALA A 1002 25.93 58.01 55.73
CA ALA A 1002 27.16 58.77 55.85
C ALA A 1002 27.18 59.73 57.06
N SER A 1003 26.11 59.80 57.86
CA SER A 1003 25.94 60.75 58.97
C SER A 1003 26.17 62.22 58.55
N LEU A 1004 25.88 62.56 57.29
CA LEU A 1004 26.15 63.87 56.69
C LEU A 1004 24.85 64.62 56.43
N LYS A 1005 24.77 65.88 56.87
CA LYS A 1005 23.59 66.74 56.64
C LYS A 1005 23.79 67.65 55.44
N ASN A 1006 22.80 67.69 54.53
CA ASN A 1006 22.75 68.62 53.41
C ASN A 1006 21.31 69.15 53.23
N ASP A 1007 21.09 70.43 53.53
CA ASP A 1007 19.75 71.03 53.57
C ASP A 1007 19.11 71.23 52.17
N GLU A 1008 19.93 71.43 51.13
CA GLU A 1008 19.46 71.63 49.75
C GLU A 1008 18.81 70.36 49.19
N ILE A 1009 19.47 69.21 49.37
CA ILE A 1009 18.92 67.91 48.93
C ILE A 1009 17.61 67.59 49.67
N LYS A 1010 17.49 67.98 50.94
CA LYS A 1010 16.27 67.75 51.72
C LYS A 1010 15.07 68.53 51.17
N GLN A 1011 15.23 69.82 50.86
CA GLN A 1011 14.16 70.64 50.30
C GLN A 1011 13.68 70.13 48.94
N LEU A 1012 14.61 69.79 48.04
CA LEU A 1012 14.28 69.26 46.72
C LEU A 1012 13.51 67.92 46.79
N THR A 1013 13.80 67.10 47.80
CA THR A 1013 13.10 65.83 48.04
C THR A 1013 11.63 66.04 48.42
N GLU A 1014 11.33 67.06 49.22
CA GLU A 1014 9.96 67.38 49.64
C GLU A 1014 9.13 67.97 48.49
N GLU A 1015 9.71 68.84 47.67
CA GLU A 1015 9.08 69.40 46.47
C GLU A 1015 8.69 68.30 45.47
N PHE A 1016 9.59 67.35 45.21
CA PHE A 1016 9.34 66.24 44.29
C PHE A 1016 8.11 65.40 44.72
N ARG A 1017 7.92 65.17 46.02
CA ARG A 1017 6.79 64.39 46.55
C ARG A 1017 5.43 65.06 46.28
N SER A 1018 5.33 66.38 46.41
CA SER A 1018 4.08 67.11 46.18
C SER A 1018 3.63 67.06 44.71
N LEU A 1019 4.56 67.07 43.77
CA LEU A 1019 4.26 67.06 42.33
C LEU A 1019 3.70 65.71 41.87
N VAL A 1020 4.14 64.60 42.49
CA VAL A 1020 3.67 63.23 42.20
C VAL A 1020 2.22 63.01 42.65
N SER A 1021 1.77 63.66 43.73
CA SER A 1021 0.40 63.51 44.23
C SER A 1021 -0.68 64.27 43.42
N GLY A 1022 -0.30 65.06 42.43
CA GLY A 1022 -1.21 65.75 41.51
C GLY A 1022 -1.40 65.01 40.17
N ASP A 1023 -2.01 65.68 39.16
CA ASP A 1023 -2.11 65.14 37.80
C ASP A 1023 -0.71 64.99 37.18
N VAL A 1024 -0.22 63.76 37.15
CA VAL A 1024 1.13 63.45 36.67
C VAL A 1024 1.30 63.67 35.18
N ILE A 1025 0.22 63.62 34.38
CA ILE A 1025 0.27 63.95 32.95
C ILE A 1025 0.59 65.44 32.80
N LYS A 1026 -0.04 66.28 33.62
CA LYS A 1026 0.18 67.72 33.60
C LYS A 1026 1.52 68.14 34.21
N ASN A 1027 1.97 67.46 35.28
CA ASN A 1027 3.14 67.86 36.08
C ASN A 1027 4.48 67.24 35.64
N TYR A 1028 4.49 66.42 34.57
CA TYR A 1028 5.64 65.61 34.17
C TYR A 1028 6.98 66.39 34.02
N SER A 1029 6.96 67.57 33.40
CA SER A 1029 8.16 68.37 33.16
C SER A 1029 8.80 68.90 34.44
N LEU A 1030 7.99 69.30 35.41
CA LEU A 1030 8.45 69.80 36.71
C LEU A 1030 9.12 68.68 37.52
N LEU A 1031 8.54 67.47 37.51
CA LEU A 1031 9.11 66.30 38.18
C LEU A 1031 10.54 65.99 37.70
N GLN A 1032 10.76 66.03 36.39
CA GLN A 1032 12.08 65.78 35.80
C GLN A 1032 13.14 66.78 36.30
N GLN A 1033 12.79 68.06 36.33
CA GLN A 1033 13.70 69.14 36.71
C GLN A 1033 14.13 69.01 38.18
N THR A 1034 13.18 68.73 39.08
CA THR A 1034 13.47 68.59 40.51
C THR A 1034 14.37 67.38 40.79
N ALA A 1035 14.13 66.23 40.14
CA ALA A 1035 14.98 65.04 40.30
C ALA A 1035 16.42 65.27 39.81
N GLN A 1036 16.60 65.95 38.68
CA GLN A 1036 17.94 66.26 38.15
C GLN A 1036 18.74 67.14 39.12
N ARG A 1037 18.10 68.13 39.76
CA ARG A 1037 18.77 68.98 40.76
C ARG A 1037 19.28 68.19 41.97
N VAL A 1038 18.50 67.21 42.46
CA VAL A 1038 18.93 66.31 43.54
C VAL A 1038 20.20 65.54 43.14
N LYS A 1039 20.23 65.05 41.90
CA LYS A 1039 21.36 64.30 41.35
C LYS A 1039 22.64 65.15 41.31
N ASP A 1040 22.54 66.36 40.80
CA ASP A 1040 23.69 67.25 40.65
C ASP A 1040 24.33 67.59 42.00
N CYS A 1041 23.51 67.82 43.04
CA CYS A 1041 24.01 68.06 44.40
C CYS A 1041 24.71 66.82 44.99
N TYR A 1042 24.14 65.62 44.79
CA TYR A 1042 24.73 64.38 45.29
C TYR A 1042 26.06 64.03 44.60
N HIS A 1043 26.16 64.22 43.28
CA HIS A 1043 27.39 63.99 42.50
C HIS A 1043 28.59 64.80 43.01
N LYS A 1044 28.35 66.08 43.36
CA LYS A 1044 29.39 66.98 43.89
C LYS A 1044 29.97 66.47 45.21
N LEU A 1045 29.11 66.03 46.14
CA LEU A 1045 29.54 65.45 47.42
C LEU A 1045 30.39 64.19 47.18
N PHE A 1046 29.93 63.32 46.29
CA PHE A 1046 30.58 62.05 46.03
C PHE A 1046 31.96 62.22 45.38
N THR A 1047 32.07 63.09 44.38
CA THR A 1047 33.35 63.39 43.71
C THR A 1047 34.41 63.90 44.69
N SER A 1048 34.02 64.73 45.66
CA SER A 1048 34.94 65.27 46.66
C SER A 1048 35.52 64.16 47.56
N ALA A 1049 34.70 63.21 48.01
CA ALA A 1049 35.17 62.11 48.85
C ALA A 1049 36.12 61.18 48.10
N VAL A 1050 35.80 60.82 46.85
CA VAL A 1050 36.63 59.95 46.02
C VAL A 1050 38.04 60.49 45.81
N LYS A 1051 38.17 61.80 45.59
CA LYS A 1051 39.48 62.45 45.42
C LYS A 1051 40.40 62.27 46.64
N ILE A 1052 39.84 62.39 47.84
CA ILE A 1052 40.59 62.21 49.10
C ILE A 1052 41.01 60.75 49.27
N CYS A 1053 40.10 59.80 48.99
CA CYS A 1053 40.39 58.37 49.05
C CYS A 1053 41.55 57.99 48.13
N SER A 1054 41.50 58.44 46.88
CA SER A 1054 42.49 58.10 45.86
C SER A 1054 43.90 58.58 46.22
N GLN A 1055 44.02 59.80 46.76
CA GLN A 1055 45.31 60.34 47.21
C GLN A 1055 45.91 59.53 48.35
N LYS A 1056 45.10 59.14 49.34
CA LYS A 1056 45.54 58.35 50.49
C LYS A 1056 46.08 56.98 50.08
N TYR A 1057 45.37 56.24 49.22
CA TYR A 1057 45.81 54.90 48.83
C TYR A 1057 46.99 54.91 47.84
N ALA A 1058 47.22 56.00 47.10
CA ALA A 1058 48.46 56.16 46.34
C ALA A 1058 49.70 56.21 47.24
N GLU A 1059 49.59 56.80 48.44
CA GLU A 1059 50.70 56.82 49.41
C GLU A 1059 50.98 55.41 49.97
N VAL A 1060 49.94 54.64 50.29
CA VAL A 1060 50.07 53.26 50.81
C VAL A 1060 50.78 52.36 49.82
N GLU A 1061 50.43 52.49 48.53
CA GLU A 1061 51.05 51.72 47.46
C GLU A 1061 52.54 52.00 47.31
N VAL A 1062 52.95 53.28 47.35
CA VAL A 1062 54.37 53.68 47.28
C VAL A 1062 55.17 53.07 48.44
N LEU A 1063 54.63 53.08 49.65
CA LEU A 1063 55.27 52.49 50.83
C LEU A 1063 55.41 50.97 50.71
N ALA A 1064 54.41 50.29 50.16
CA ALA A 1064 54.42 48.84 49.95
C ALA A 1064 55.43 48.43 48.87
N ILE A 1065 55.53 49.16 47.76
CA ILE A 1065 56.54 48.91 46.72
C ILE A 1065 57.95 49.05 47.29
N SER A 1066 58.21 50.10 48.07
CA SER A 1066 59.50 50.30 48.73
C SER A 1066 59.88 49.15 49.66
N LEU A 1067 58.89 48.52 50.32
CA LEU A 1067 59.13 47.35 51.17
C LEU A 1067 59.44 46.09 50.35
N ILE A 1068 58.80 45.91 49.20
CA ILE A 1068 59.15 44.83 48.26
C ILE A 1068 60.61 44.94 47.80
N ASP A 1069 61.05 46.15 47.44
CA ASP A 1069 62.44 46.38 47.03
C ASP A 1069 63.43 46.01 48.15
N GLU A 1070 63.09 46.34 49.39
CA GLU A 1070 63.89 45.99 50.58
C GLU A 1070 63.97 44.47 50.79
N ILE A 1071 62.84 43.76 50.69
CA ILE A 1071 62.78 42.28 50.81
C ILE A 1071 63.68 41.60 49.77
N ASN A 1072 63.72 42.11 48.54
CA ASN A 1072 64.51 41.54 47.45
C ASN A 1072 66.03 41.63 47.65
N THR A 1073 66.52 42.49 48.56
CA THR A 1073 67.95 42.61 48.88
C THR A 1073 68.45 41.58 49.90
N LEU A 1074 67.55 40.81 50.52
CA LEU A 1074 67.87 39.79 51.53
C LEU A 1074 68.00 38.38 50.90
N PRO A 1075 68.66 37.40 51.57
CA PRO A 1075 68.89 36.08 51.01
C PRO A 1075 67.60 35.36 50.61
N ALA A 1076 67.61 34.75 49.42
CA ALA A 1076 66.45 34.10 48.83
C ALA A 1076 65.92 32.96 49.72
N ASN A 1077 64.59 32.89 49.85
CA ASN A 1077 63.78 31.93 50.63
C ASN A 1077 63.61 32.15 52.14
N LEU A 1078 64.12 33.25 52.71
CA LEU A 1078 63.90 33.56 54.14
C LEU A 1078 62.65 34.43 54.43
N ASN A 1079 62.19 35.26 53.48
CA ASN A 1079 61.14 36.27 53.70
C ASN A 1079 59.97 36.19 52.69
N LYS A 1080 59.64 34.99 52.17
CA LYS A 1080 58.64 34.81 51.10
C LYS A 1080 57.22 35.24 51.48
N GLU A 1081 56.79 34.99 52.72
CA GLU A 1081 55.46 35.37 53.21
C GLU A 1081 55.28 36.89 53.32
N ALA A 1082 56.34 37.62 53.71
CA ALA A 1082 56.34 39.07 53.74
C ALA A 1082 56.11 39.66 52.33
N MET A 1083 56.75 39.08 51.31
CA MET A 1083 56.60 39.49 49.91
C MET A 1083 55.15 39.35 49.39
N GLU A 1084 54.50 38.22 49.69
CA GLU A 1084 53.12 37.97 49.26
C GLU A 1084 52.14 38.92 49.96
N LYS A 1085 52.29 39.14 51.28
CA LYS A 1085 51.46 40.09 52.03
C LYS A 1085 51.63 41.53 51.55
N THR A 1086 52.85 41.97 51.28
CA THR A 1086 53.09 43.33 50.75
C THR A 1086 52.53 43.51 49.34
N SER A 1087 52.58 42.48 48.50
CA SER A 1087 51.99 42.51 47.15
C SER A 1087 50.44 42.64 47.20
N SER A 1088 49.79 41.97 48.13
CA SER A 1088 48.32 42.09 48.34
C SER A 1088 47.89 43.51 48.74
N ILE A 1089 48.73 44.24 49.50
CA ILE A 1089 48.45 45.63 49.89
C ILE A 1089 48.51 46.58 48.68
N ILE A 1090 49.39 46.31 47.70
CA ILE A 1090 49.47 47.06 46.44
C ILE A 1090 48.16 46.90 45.65
N ASP A 1091 47.72 45.66 45.42
CA ASP A 1091 46.46 45.37 44.71
C ASP A 1091 45.24 46.00 45.41
N TYR A 1092 45.22 45.99 46.75
CA TYR A 1092 44.17 46.61 47.54
C TYR A 1092 44.15 48.14 47.35
N SER A 1093 45.31 48.76 47.27
CA SER A 1093 45.47 50.20 47.10
C SER A 1093 45.13 50.65 45.69
N GLU A 1094 45.51 49.87 44.67
CA GLU A 1094 45.20 50.14 43.27
C GLU A 1094 43.70 50.25 43.01
N LYS A 1095 42.92 49.31 43.54
CA LYS A 1095 41.45 49.29 43.42
C LYS A 1095 40.74 50.48 44.07
N ARG A 1096 41.42 51.27 44.90
CA ARG A 1096 40.86 52.41 45.66
C ARG A 1096 41.36 53.78 45.17
N LYS A 1097 42.20 53.79 44.12
CA LYS A 1097 42.63 54.99 43.40
C LYS A 1097 41.67 55.35 42.26
N ILE A 1098 40.47 55.82 42.59
CA ILE A 1098 39.47 56.20 41.59
C ILE A 1098 39.74 57.62 41.09
N SER A 1099 39.63 57.83 39.77
CA SER A 1099 39.95 59.09 39.10
C SER A 1099 38.73 59.98 38.77
N LEU A 1100 37.54 59.38 38.58
CA LEU A 1100 36.31 60.10 38.19
C LEU A 1100 35.07 59.42 38.79
N VAL A 1101 34.08 60.23 39.22
CA VAL A 1101 32.76 59.76 39.65
C VAL A 1101 31.73 60.04 38.57
N GLU A 1102 30.93 59.04 38.20
CA GLU A 1102 29.83 59.13 37.26
C GLU A 1102 28.57 58.51 37.89
N ILE A 1103 27.54 59.34 38.13
CA ILE A 1103 26.24 58.88 38.61
C ILE A 1103 25.14 59.15 37.59
N GLU A 1104 24.23 58.20 37.44
CA GLU A 1104 22.97 58.38 36.71
C GLU A 1104 21.87 58.78 37.71
N PHE A 1105 20.70 58.16 37.69
CA PHE A 1105 19.72 58.24 38.79
C PHE A 1105 19.90 57.02 39.72
N ASP A 1106 21.17 56.78 40.10
CA ASP A 1106 21.59 55.77 41.07
C ASP A 1106 22.60 56.41 42.04
N VAL A 1107 22.63 55.94 43.29
CA VAL A 1107 23.54 56.41 44.32
C VAL A 1107 24.93 55.80 44.24
N LYS A 1108 25.08 54.70 43.47
CA LYS A 1108 26.38 54.07 43.22
C LYS A 1108 27.10 54.75 42.07
N ASP A 1109 28.40 54.92 42.22
CA ASP A 1109 29.26 55.28 41.10
C ASP A 1109 29.25 54.17 40.04
N LYS A 1110 29.08 54.53 38.78
CA LYS A 1110 28.94 53.57 37.68
C LYS A 1110 30.20 52.73 37.47
N ASN A 1111 31.37 53.32 37.70
CA ASN A 1111 32.66 52.72 37.38
C ASN A 1111 33.17 51.88 38.54
N SER A 1112 33.31 52.48 39.73
CA SER A 1112 33.80 51.78 40.92
C SER A 1112 32.75 50.92 41.60
N ARG A 1113 31.47 51.16 41.34
CA ARG A 1113 30.32 50.56 42.04
C ARG A 1113 30.24 50.87 43.53
N PHE A 1114 31.15 51.70 44.05
CA PHE A 1114 31.08 52.13 45.43
C PHE A 1114 29.96 53.13 45.62
N THR A 1115 29.43 53.18 46.83
CA THR A 1115 28.57 54.28 47.28
C THR A 1115 29.40 55.38 47.91
N PHE A 1116 28.78 56.56 48.06
CA PHE A 1116 29.36 57.66 48.80
C PHE A 1116 29.79 57.25 50.22
N SER A 1117 28.95 56.47 50.92
CA SER A 1117 29.23 55.99 52.27
C SER A 1117 30.40 55.00 52.35
N GLU A 1118 30.54 54.10 51.36
CA GLU A 1118 31.65 53.14 51.28
C GLU A 1118 33.01 53.83 51.04
N VAL A 1119 33.05 54.85 50.17
CA VAL A 1119 34.28 55.61 49.91
C VAL A 1119 34.76 56.35 51.15
N LEU A 1120 33.84 56.90 51.95
CA LEU A 1120 34.19 57.50 53.24
C LEU A 1120 34.80 56.45 54.19
N SER A 1121 34.24 55.25 54.25
CA SER A 1121 34.80 54.16 55.06
C SER A 1121 36.23 53.77 54.65
N PHE A 1122 36.55 53.77 53.34
CA PHE A 1122 37.92 53.50 52.89
C PHE A 1122 38.91 54.57 53.33
N ILE A 1123 38.50 55.84 53.34
CA ILE A 1123 39.33 56.97 53.80
C ILE A 1123 39.72 56.81 55.27
N ASP A 1124 38.83 56.24 56.08
CA ASP A 1124 39.07 56.00 57.51
C ASP A 1124 40.03 54.82 57.76
N LEU A 1125 39.93 53.76 56.94
CA LEU A 1125 40.78 52.56 57.05
C LEU A 1125 42.24 52.76 56.59
N TYR A 1126 42.54 53.87 55.91
CA TYR A 1126 43.87 54.18 55.37
C TYR A 1126 45.00 54.05 56.41
N GLY A 1127 44.80 54.57 57.63
CA GLY A 1127 45.84 54.54 58.67
C GLY A 1127 46.22 53.12 59.11
N SER A 1128 45.24 52.22 59.15
CA SER A 1128 45.46 50.80 59.47
C SER A 1128 46.30 50.10 58.41
N LYS A 1129 46.10 50.44 57.13
CA LYS A 1129 46.82 49.82 56.01
C LYS A 1129 48.28 50.26 55.94
N LYS A 1130 48.58 51.50 56.33
CA LYS A 1130 49.96 51.98 56.49
C LYS A 1130 50.70 51.26 57.62
N ALA A 1131 50.04 51.08 58.76
CA ALA A 1131 50.62 50.34 59.89
C ALA A 1131 50.90 48.86 59.56
N GLU A 1132 50.07 48.23 58.72
CA GLU A 1132 50.28 46.85 58.25
C GLU A 1132 51.59 46.68 57.47
N ILE A 1133 51.98 47.69 56.67
CA ILE A 1133 53.27 47.70 55.94
C ILE A 1133 54.44 47.77 56.93
N ASP A 1134 54.37 48.64 57.94
CA ASP A 1134 55.43 48.81 58.93
C ASP A 1134 55.64 47.53 59.77
N ILE A 1135 54.54 46.82 60.10
CA ILE A 1135 54.60 45.53 60.80
C ILE A 1135 55.34 44.47 59.96
N ILE A 1136 55.04 44.39 58.66
CA ILE A 1136 55.71 43.44 57.75
C ILE A 1136 57.21 43.78 57.64
N ARG A 1137 57.56 45.07 57.54
CA ARG A 1137 58.96 45.54 57.48
C ARG A 1137 59.77 45.17 58.72
N ALA A 1138 59.18 45.26 59.91
CA ALA A 1138 59.87 44.92 61.16
C ALA A 1138 60.17 43.42 61.32
N GLY A 1139 59.49 42.54 60.58
CA GLY A 1139 59.63 41.08 60.69
C GLY A 1139 60.69 40.43 59.78
N LEU A 1140 61.52 41.21 59.08
CA LEU A 1140 62.47 40.70 58.07
C LEU A 1140 63.73 40.06 58.69
N VAL A 1141 64.16 38.89 58.19
CA VAL A 1141 65.32 38.11 58.69
C VAL A 1141 66.57 38.27 57.80
N SER A 1142 67.75 38.54 58.40
CA SER A 1142 68.96 38.99 57.68
C SER A 1142 70.26 38.14 57.80
N LYS A 1143 70.37 37.09 58.64
CA LYS A 1143 71.50 36.11 58.67
C LYS A 1143 71.02 34.69 59.04
N ALA A 1144 71.70 33.65 58.55
CA ALA A 1144 71.43 32.23 58.92
C ALA A 1144 72.21 31.80 60.20
N PRO A 1145 71.68 30.95 61.11
CA PRO A 1145 72.31 30.62 62.41
C PRO A 1145 73.39 29.50 62.38
N ASP A 1146 74.37 29.55 63.32
CA ASP A 1146 75.49 28.60 63.57
C ASP A 1146 75.09 27.29 64.31
N VAL A 1147 75.90 26.21 64.19
CA VAL A 1147 75.68 24.87 64.80
C VAL A 1147 76.33 24.71 66.19
N ASN A 1148 75.54 24.35 67.21
CA ASN A 1148 75.78 23.53 68.44
C ASN A 1148 74.66 23.91 69.45
N GLU A 1149 74.03 23.06 70.26
CA GLU A 1149 74.36 21.80 70.92
C GLU A 1149 73.04 21.26 71.51
N SER A 1150 72.91 19.92 71.68
CA SER A 1150 72.04 19.25 72.66
C SER A 1150 70.51 19.41 72.48
N THR A 1151 69.61 18.46 72.75
CA THR A 1151 69.62 17.07 73.18
C THR A 1151 68.17 16.59 73.02
N ILE A 1152 68.01 15.35 72.57
CA ILE A 1152 66.98 14.38 72.99
C ILE A 1152 65.50 14.75 72.78
N GLY A 1153 64.84 13.89 72.00
CA GLY A 1153 63.45 13.52 72.25
C GLY A 1153 62.60 13.53 71.00
N THR A 1154 62.41 12.36 70.39
CA THR A 1154 61.28 12.10 69.48
C THR A 1154 59.96 12.57 70.10
N PRO A 1155 59.16 13.43 69.42
CA PRO A 1155 57.77 13.61 69.77
C PRO A 1155 56.86 13.39 68.55
N SER A 1156 56.00 12.39 68.62
CA SER A 1156 54.63 12.52 68.10
C SER A 1156 53.79 13.19 69.20
N PRO A 1157 52.51 13.53 68.95
CA PRO A 1157 51.92 14.68 68.24
C PRO A 1157 51.45 15.79 69.22
N LEU A 1158 50.79 16.85 68.72
CA LEU A 1158 49.72 17.55 69.48
C LEU A 1158 48.78 18.30 68.52
N ILE A 1159 47.74 17.58 68.10
CA ILE A 1159 46.52 18.13 67.47
C ILE A 1159 45.77 18.92 68.55
N ARG A 1160 45.36 20.16 68.26
CA ARG A 1160 44.49 20.93 69.15
C ARG A 1160 43.05 20.74 68.74
N THR A 1161 42.25 20.14 69.61
CA THR A 1161 40.80 20.00 69.39
C THR A 1161 40.08 21.21 69.97
N PHE A 1162 39.38 21.96 69.13
CA PHE A 1162 38.57 23.11 69.53
C PHE A 1162 37.13 22.64 69.78
N SER A 1163 36.68 22.68 71.03
CA SER A 1163 35.30 22.34 71.36
C SER A 1163 34.40 23.58 71.35
N ALA A 1164 33.28 23.50 70.62
CA ALA A 1164 32.30 24.57 70.52
C ALA A 1164 30.91 24.02 70.85
N SER A 1165 30.18 24.69 71.75
CA SER A 1165 28.83 24.24 72.12
C SER A 1165 27.75 25.22 71.69
N ILE A 1166 26.68 24.68 71.09
CA ILE A 1166 25.62 25.51 70.52
C ILE A 1166 24.78 26.12 71.66
N PRO A 1167 24.60 27.46 71.71
CA PRO A 1167 23.96 28.14 72.85
C PRO A 1167 22.51 27.71 73.13
N ALA A 1168 21.78 27.22 72.11
CA ALA A 1168 20.42 26.71 72.27
C ALA A 1168 20.00 25.82 71.08
N LYS A 1169 19.20 24.77 71.34
CA LYS A 1169 18.64 23.87 70.29
C LYS A 1169 17.68 24.55 69.30
N LYS A 1170 17.17 25.75 69.61
CA LYS A 1170 16.38 26.59 68.70
C LYS A 1170 16.65 28.07 68.96
N MET A 1171 17.06 28.80 67.93
CA MET A 1171 17.34 30.24 68.00
C MET A 1171 17.03 30.92 66.66
N LYS A 1172 16.93 32.25 66.66
CA LYS A 1172 16.73 33.05 65.44
C LYS A 1172 18.01 33.06 64.60
N VAL A 1173 17.86 33.01 63.27
CA VAL A 1173 18.97 32.93 62.31
C VAL A 1173 20.02 34.03 62.50
N ALA A 1174 19.60 35.24 62.90
CA ALA A 1174 20.52 36.33 63.21
C ALA A 1174 21.47 35.97 64.38
N ALA A 1175 20.94 35.39 65.47
CA ALA A 1175 21.75 34.97 66.62
C ALA A 1175 22.66 33.76 66.30
N TYR A 1176 22.19 32.84 65.44
CA TYR A 1176 23.02 31.72 64.99
C TYR A 1176 24.20 32.19 64.13
N LYS A 1177 23.95 33.14 63.21
CA LYS A 1177 25.01 33.73 62.37
C LYS A 1177 26.02 34.51 63.22
N GLU A 1178 25.58 35.24 64.23
CA GLU A 1178 26.46 35.97 65.15
C GLU A 1178 27.36 35.01 65.94
N TRP A 1179 26.78 33.96 66.53
CA TRP A 1179 27.53 32.93 67.26
C TRP A 1179 28.52 32.19 66.36
N LEU A 1180 28.09 31.75 65.18
CA LEU A 1180 28.97 31.08 64.21
C LEU A 1180 30.14 32.00 63.80
N LYS A 1181 29.86 33.29 63.61
CA LYS A 1181 30.88 34.29 63.27
C LYS A 1181 31.90 34.49 64.41
N GLN A 1182 31.48 34.37 65.67
CA GLN A 1182 32.39 34.42 66.83
C GLN A 1182 33.22 33.15 66.98
N GLU A 1183 32.63 31.96 66.81
CA GLU A 1183 33.39 30.69 66.90
C GLU A 1183 34.39 30.54 65.74
N LEU A 1184 34.01 30.93 64.52
CA LEU A 1184 34.95 31.01 63.39
C LEU A 1184 36.09 32.00 63.66
N GLN A 1185 35.84 33.06 64.45
CA GLN A 1185 36.88 33.99 64.87
C GLN A 1185 37.87 33.37 65.87
N LYS A 1186 37.42 32.45 66.75
CA LYS A 1186 38.32 31.73 67.68
C LYS A 1186 39.24 30.74 66.96
N LEU A 1187 38.78 30.21 65.83
CA LEU A 1187 39.54 29.30 64.96
C LEU A 1187 40.49 30.01 64.00
N SER A 1188 40.49 31.36 63.99
CA SER A 1188 41.29 32.16 63.04
C SER A 1188 42.82 31.99 63.18
N GLY A 1189 43.29 31.29 64.22
CA GLY A 1189 44.69 30.89 64.40
C GLY A 1189 44.90 29.38 64.60
N ALA A 1190 43.92 28.55 64.24
CA ALA A 1190 44.04 27.09 64.24
C ALA A 1190 44.75 26.60 62.96
N ASP A 1191 45.50 25.49 63.06
CA ASP A 1191 46.19 24.88 61.92
C ASP A 1191 45.23 23.93 61.16
N ASP A 1192 45.47 23.66 59.87
CA ASP A 1192 44.54 22.89 59.03
C ASP A 1192 44.36 21.42 59.49
N SER A 1193 45.26 20.91 60.34
CA SER A 1193 45.20 19.56 60.94
C SER A 1193 44.56 19.51 62.34
N ASP A 1194 44.07 20.64 62.86
CA ASP A 1194 43.37 20.72 64.14
C ASP A 1194 41.88 20.31 63.99
N GLU A 1195 41.32 19.66 65.01
CA GLU A 1195 39.96 19.11 64.95
C GLU A 1195 38.95 20.02 65.64
N ILE A 1196 37.69 20.04 65.17
CA ILE A 1196 36.59 20.80 65.80
C ILE A 1196 35.54 19.83 66.31
N GLU A 1197 35.25 19.88 67.60
CA GLU A 1197 34.23 19.05 68.25
C GLU A 1197 33.02 19.94 68.63
N ILE A 1198 31.85 19.67 68.03
CA ILE A 1198 30.64 20.48 68.26
C ILE A 1198 29.68 19.72 69.17
N ASN A 1199 29.37 20.29 70.35
CA ASN A 1199 28.46 19.71 71.35
C ASN A 1199 27.12 20.42 71.48
#